data_AF-A0AAW0UKP6-F1
#
_entry.id   AF-A0AAW0UKP6-F1
#
_cell.length_a   1.000
_cell.length_b   1.000
_cell.length_c   1.000
_cell.angle_alpha   90.00
_cell.angle_beta   90.00
_cell.angle_gamma   90.00
#
_symmetry.space_group_name_H-M   'P 1'
#
loop_
_entity.id
_entity.type
_entity.pdbx_description
1 polymer ?
#
loop_
_entity_poly.entity_id
_entity_poly.type
_entity_poly.pdbx_seq_one_letter_code
_entity_poly.pdbx_strand_id
1 'polypeptide(L)'
;MIGFAFTIIPAGLTMDLVHDREIKARYMLRLNGVGFHIYFSSYLIMMIGLYMVSYIGLLIIVAAFGVKSLIIPQAFGALALLYFLYMPAAILFSAVMSYMFDKSETARQFYPNLVTTLGFITYTIVALVDMLVEGSDVNPAQILHIILTIIFPPYIPFGLMYYINKVYLECSIFNTCDNLSASDYMTTEIIVLFVVTVVSIPTWYLMLRVADSIKLGGSWQSALWMKSPRKTYNLDQLQENGVGVSEGEDDDVKQERENVAAALQDTSSTSPVLIYDLGKTYKKDTGKSNPCKRNKESEQFCAVKNVSFEVKQSQVFGLLGPNGAGKTTTLSIMTAEESASWGKVQICGENIQSSLSSVFEVMGYCPQHDALWQNITVAEHIAGYAEIRGIRRDQVKLLVDMYVKGLEIEEHKDKKSKDCSGGTKRKLSYILSMLGQPRVVLLDEPSTGMDPKSKRFLWNSILSSFQDERSAILTTHSMEEADALCSSIGILVRGSMRCIGPIQHLKNKYGRGYTLEVKVKPNRAPVSISNASSPSHVISAEKGNSIIKQVQQKVIETFPNATLDEQFEERLIYKVPQTDVMSLALIFEMLEKIKSDGLVDEYALSQTTLEQVFLQFARQQEEEDDKEENGDIVSHIS
;
A
#
# COMPACT_ATOMS: atom_id res chain seq x y z
N MET A 1 24.22 -25.13 -25.27
CA MET A 1 24.36 -23.65 -25.22
C MET A 1 23.12 -22.92 -25.75
N ILE A 2 22.66 -23.19 -26.98
CA ILE A 2 21.47 -22.50 -27.54
C ILE A 2 20.21 -22.66 -26.66
N GLY A 3 19.90 -23.88 -26.19
CA GLY A 3 18.76 -24.11 -25.29
C GLY A 3 18.83 -23.33 -23.96
N PHE A 4 20.04 -23.05 -23.46
CA PHE A 4 20.21 -22.23 -22.25
C PHE A 4 19.86 -20.77 -22.51
N ALA A 5 20.24 -20.21 -23.65
CA ALA A 5 19.95 -18.81 -23.96
C ALA A 5 18.43 -18.54 -24.00
N PHE A 6 17.66 -19.41 -24.67
CA PHE A 6 16.21 -19.28 -24.78
C PHE A 6 15.43 -19.54 -23.48
N THR A 7 16.04 -20.17 -22.49
CA THR A 7 15.40 -20.36 -21.19
C THR A 7 15.74 -19.23 -20.21
N ILE A 8 16.94 -18.64 -20.31
CA ILE A 8 17.37 -17.52 -19.46
C ILE A 8 16.65 -16.22 -19.83
N ILE A 9 16.53 -15.90 -21.11
CA ILE A 9 16.00 -14.61 -21.57
C ILE A 9 14.57 -14.33 -21.06
N PRO A 10 13.57 -15.22 -21.27
CA PRO A 10 12.22 -14.98 -20.77
C PRO A 10 12.20 -14.91 -19.24
N ALA A 11 13.09 -15.66 -18.57
CA ALA A 11 13.22 -15.63 -17.12
C ALA A 11 13.83 -14.33 -16.58
N GLY A 12 14.71 -13.67 -17.33
CA GLY A 12 15.23 -12.35 -16.96
C GLY A 12 14.20 -11.24 -17.17
N LEU A 13 13.51 -11.27 -18.32
CA LEU A 13 12.53 -10.25 -18.72
C LEU A 13 11.33 -10.17 -17.78
N THR A 14 10.89 -11.30 -17.21
CA THR A 14 9.73 -11.35 -16.30
C THR A 14 9.99 -10.88 -14.88
N MET A 15 11.24 -10.61 -14.52
CA MET A 15 11.59 -10.12 -13.17
C MET A 15 11.08 -8.70 -12.92
N ASP A 16 10.89 -7.91 -13.99
CA ASP A 16 10.33 -6.57 -13.88
C ASP A 16 8.87 -6.60 -13.41
N LEU A 17 8.13 -7.68 -13.69
CA LEU A 17 6.78 -7.88 -13.14
C LEU A 17 6.79 -8.06 -11.61
N VAL A 18 7.83 -8.69 -11.07
CA VAL A 18 8.01 -8.80 -9.61
C VAL A 18 8.33 -7.43 -9.03
N HIS A 19 9.19 -6.66 -9.71
CA HIS A 19 9.54 -5.30 -9.28
C HIS A 19 8.32 -4.37 -9.27
N ASP A 20 7.48 -4.40 -10.31
CA ASP A 20 6.22 -3.63 -10.39
C ASP A 20 5.24 -3.94 -9.24
N ARG A 21 5.22 -5.20 -8.77
CA ARG A 21 4.41 -5.59 -7.61
C ARG A 21 5.04 -5.16 -6.30
N GLU A 22 6.35 -5.28 -6.16
CA GLU A 22 7.11 -4.84 -4.98
C GLU A 22 6.91 -3.35 -4.71
N ILE A 23 6.98 -2.51 -5.76
CA ILE A 23 6.72 -1.07 -5.66
C ILE A 23 5.23 -0.72 -5.64
N LYS A 24 4.31 -1.70 -5.71
CA LYS A 24 2.86 -1.51 -5.86
C LYS A 24 2.42 -0.64 -7.05
N ALA A 25 3.25 -0.45 -8.08
CA ALA A 25 2.90 0.34 -9.27
C ALA A 25 1.72 -0.29 -10.02
N ARG A 26 1.68 -1.62 -10.10
CA ARG A 26 0.55 -2.33 -10.71
C ARG A 26 -0.77 -2.07 -9.98
N TYR A 27 -0.71 -1.99 -8.66
CA TYR A 27 -1.88 -1.65 -7.85
C TYR A 27 -2.35 -0.23 -8.13
N MET A 28 -1.42 0.73 -8.19
CA MET A 28 -1.71 2.11 -8.58
C MET A 28 -2.33 2.21 -9.98
N LEU A 29 -1.83 1.45 -10.97
CA LEU A 29 -2.40 1.42 -12.31
C LEU A 29 -3.85 0.90 -12.33
N ARG A 30 -4.15 -0.10 -11.51
CA ARG A 30 -5.51 -0.64 -11.37
C ARG A 30 -6.47 0.41 -10.81
N LEU A 31 -6.05 1.19 -9.81
CA LEU A 31 -6.83 2.30 -9.26
C LEU A 31 -7.07 3.42 -10.27
N ASN A 32 -6.20 3.57 -11.26
CA ASN A 32 -6.37 4.54 -12.36
C ASN A 32 -7.14 3.96 -13.56
N GLY A 33 -7.78 2.79 -13.40
CA GLY A 33 -8.68 2.20 -14.42
C GLY A 33 -8.02 1.18 -15.36
N VAL A 34 -6.74 0.82 -15.16
CA VAL A 34 -6.08 -0.20 -15.99
C VAL A 34 -6.54 -1.60 -15.55
N GLY A 35 -7.37 -2.22 -16.39
CA GLY A 35 -7.84 -3.59 -16.18
C GLY A 35 -6.75 -4.65 -16.37
N PHE A 36 -6.99 -5.86 -15.84
CA PHE A 36 -6.09 -7.02 -15.95
C PHE A 36 -5.66 -7.30 -17.39
N HIS A 37 -6.63 -7.37 -18.32
CA HIS A 37 -6.35 -7.74 -19.71
C HIS A 37 -5.49 -6.68 -20.42
N ILE A 38 -5.72 -5.40 -20.15
CA ILE A 38 -4.96 -4.31 -20.78
C ILE A 38 -3.50 -4.37 -20.31
N TYR A 39 -3.28 -4.45 -19.00
CA TYR A 39 -1.94 -4.51 -18.41
C TYR A 39 -1.13 -5.72 -18.93
N PHE A 40 -1.69 -6.93 -18.88
CA PHE A 40 -0.94 -8.11 -19.29
C PHE A 40 -0.78 -8.23 -20.80
N SER A 41 -1.72 -7.74 -21.60
CA SER A 41 -1.58 -7.76 -23.05
C SER A 41 -0.54 -6.75 -23.52
N SER A 42 -0.53 -5.53 -22.97
CA SER A 42 0.51 -4.54 -23.29
C SER A 42 1.90 -5.03 -22.88
N TYR A 43 1.99 -5.65 -21.70
CA TYR A 43 3.21 -6.29 -21.21
C TYR A 43 3.68 -7.42 -22.14
N LEU A 44 2.79 -8.33 -22.52
CA LEU A 44 3.11 -9.46 -23.40
C LEU A 44 3.61 -8.98 -24.77
N ILE A 45 2.96 -7.96 -25.36
CA ILE A 45 3.37 -7.38 -26.65
C ILE A 45 4.78 -6.81 -26.56
N MET A 46 5.07 -6.02 -25.52
CA MET A 46 6.40 -5.43 -25.31
C MET A 46 7.47 -6.50 -25.11
N MET A 47 7.20 -7.51 -24.29
CA MET A 47 8.16 -8.59 -24.02
C MET A 47 8.39 -9.49 -25.22
N ILE A 48 7.36 -9.79 -26.02
CA ILE A 48 7.54 -10.49 -27.30
C ILE A 48 8.43 -9.66 -28.22
N GLY A 49 8.20 -8.34 -28.34
CA GLY A 49 9.02 -7.46 -29.16
C GLY A 49 10.51 -7.46 -28.77
N LEU A 50 10.81 -7.35 -27.47
CA LEU A 50 12.19 -7.47 -26.96
C LEU A 50 12.77 -8.85 -27.21
N TYR A 51 11.98 -9.90 -27.00
CA TYR A 51 12.43 -11.27 -27.18
C TYR A 51 12.71 -11.57 -28.67
N MET A 52 11.99 -10.95 -29.61
CA MET A 52 12.19 -11.10 -31.07
C MET A 52 13.58 -10.67 -31.51
N VAL A 53 14.16 -9.64 -30.88
CA VAL A 53 15.53 -9.19 -31.18
C VAL A 53 16.54 -10.32 -30.91
N SER A 54 16.41 -10.99 -29.77
CA SER A 54 17.29 -12.10 -29.42
C SER A 54 17.06 -13.35 -30.28
N TYR A 55 15.82 -13.61 -30.69
CA TYR A 55 15.47 -14.69 -31.60
C TYR A 55 16.13 -14.50 -32.99
N ILE A 56 16.03 -13.30 -33.56
CA ILE A 56 16.67 -12.97 -34.84
C ILE A 56 18.19 -13.09 -34.71
N GLY A 57 18.77 -12.54 -33.64
CA GLY A 57 20.20 -12.66 -33.37
C GLY A 57 20.67 -14.11 -33.30
N LEU A 58 19.87 -14.99 -32.72
CA LEU A 58 20.20 -16.41 -32.66
C LEU A 58 20.14 -17.10 -34.03
N LEU A 59 19.12 -16.84 -34.84
CA LEU A 59 19.05 -17.41 -36.18
C LEU A 59 20.27 -17.02 -37.03
N ILE A 60 20.73 -15.77 -36.90
CA ILE A 60 21.95 -15.27 -37.54
C ILE A 60 23.17 -16.05 -37.04
N ILE A 61 23.29 -16.26 -35.72
CA ILE A 61 24.38 -17.02 -35.11
C ILE A 61 24.39 -18.46 -35.63
N VAL A 62 23.24 -19.15 -35.63
CA VAL A 62 23.13 -20.53 -36.11
C VAL A 62 23.54 -20.63 -37.59
N ALA A 63 23.11 -19.69 -38.43
CA ALA A 63 23.51 -19.63 -39.83
C ALA A 63 25.02 -19.34 -40.00
N ALA A 64 25.59 -18.44 -39.20
CA ALA A 64 26.99 -18.04 -39.29
C ALA A 64 27.97 -19.14 -38.85
N PHE A 65 27.61 -19.94 -37.84
CA PHE A 65 28.50 -20.97 -37.28
C PHE A 65 28.61 -22.24 -38.13
N GLY A 66 27.82 -22.41 -39.20
CA GLY A 66 28.09 -23.49 -40.15
C GLY A 66 27.76 -24.91 -39.65
N VAL A 67 26.99 -25.09 -38.55
CA VAL A 67 26.77 -26.42 -37.95
C VAL A 67 25.86 -27.26 -38.85
N LYS A 68 26.42 -28.33 -39.44
CA LYS A 68 25.74 -29.18 -40.45
C LYS A 68 24.38 -29.72 -39.99
N SER A 69 24.24 -30.08 -38.72
CA SER A 69 22.99 -30.59 -38.13
C SER A 69 21.85 -29.55 -38.12
N LEU A 70 22.17 -28.25 -38.10
CA LEU A 70 21.20 -27.16 -37.90
C LEU A 70 20.98 -26.29 -39.15
N ILE A 71 21.82 -26.41 -40.17
CA ILE A 71 21.76 -25.60 -41.41
C ILE A 71 20.94 -26.26 -42.52
N ILE A 72 20.68 -27.55 -42.41
CA ILE A 72 19.76 -28.26 -43.31
C ILE A 72 18.44 -27.47 -43.35
N PRO A 73 17.97 -27.03 -44.54
CA PRO A 73 16.86 -26.07 -44.65
C PRO A 73 15.59 -26.49 -43.88
N GLN A 74 15.31 -27.80 -43.84
CA GLN A 74 14.16 -28.34 -43.12
C GLN A 74 14.36 -28.27 -41.60
N ALA A 75 15.54 -28.62 -41.08
CA ALA A 75 15.89 -28.54 -39.67
C ALA A 75 15.91 -27.08 -39.18
N PHE A 76 16.48 -26.18 -39.98
CA PHE A 76 16.52 -24.75 -39.70
C PHE A 76 15.09 -24.16 -39.65
N GLY A 77 14.24 -24.54 -40.60
CA GLY A 77 12.83 -24.13 -40.63
C GLY A 77 12.04 -24.62 -39.41
N ALA A 78 12.21 -25.88 -39.01
CA ALA A 78 11.57 -26.45 -37.82
C ALA A 78 12.02 -25.74 -36.54
N LEU A 79 13.33 -25.48 -36.41
CA LEU A 79 13.90 -24.74 -35.29
C LEU A 79 13.36 -23.30 -35.23
N ALA A 80 13.39 -22.60 -36.35
CA ALA A 80 12.91 -21.22 -36.44
C ALA A 80 11.42 -21.12 -36.08
N LEU A 81 10.59 -22.01 -36.62
CA LEU A 81 9.14 -22.01 -36.37
C LEU A 81 8.81 -22.33 -34.92
N LEU A 82 9.44 -23.37 -34.34
CA LEU A 82 9.13 -23.76 -32.96
C LEU A 82 9.59 -22.70 -31.97
N TYR A 83 10.79 -22.13 -32.15
CA TYR A 83 11.26 -21.05 -31.28
C TYR A 83 10.37 -19.81 -31.36
N PHE A 84 9.87 -19.45 -32.56
CA PHE A 84 8.89 -18.37 -32.68
C PHE A 84 7.60 -18.66 -31.90
N LEU A 85 7.04 -19.87 -32.03
CA LEU A 85 5.83 -20.29 -31.30
C LEU A 85 6.06 -20.42 -29.79
N TYR A 86 7.28 -20.74 -29.37
CA TYR A 86 7.66 -20.89 -27.97
C TYR A 86 7.71 -19.56 -27.22
N MET A 87 8.00 -18.44 -27.91
CA MET A 87 8.22 -17.15 -27.25
C MET A 87 7.06 -16.69 -26.34
N PRO A 88 5.80 -16.67 -26.80
CA PRO A 88 4.68 -16.26 -25.95
C PRO A 88 4.45 -17.24 -24.79
N ALA A 89 4.60 -18.55 -25.04
CA ALA A 89 4.44 -19.59 -24.02
C ALA A 89 5.50 -19.44 -22.90
N ALA A 90 6.75 -19.17 -23.26
CA ALA A 90 7.85 -18.98 -22.32
C ALA A 90 7.64 -17.76 -21.42
N ILE A 91 7.22 -16.63 -22.00
CA ILE A 91 6.92 -15.40 -21.26
C ILE A 91 5.75 -15.62 -20.30
N LEU A 92 4.67 -16.27 -20.75
CA LEU A 92 3.49 -16.53 -19.91
C LEU A 92 3.81 -17.48 -18.76
N PHE A 93 4.50 -18.59 -19.02
CA PHE A 93 4.96 -19.50 -17.98
C PHE A 93 5.81 -18.75 -16.95
N SER A 94 6.74 -17.94 -17.43
CA SER A 94 7.63 -17.19 -16.56
C SER A 94 6.91 -16.09 -15.76
N ALA A 95 5.89 -15.45 -16.34
CA ALA A 95 5.01 -14.52 -15.65
C ALA A 95 4.20 -15.21 -14.53
N VAL A 96 3.72 -16.45 -14.73
CA VAL A 96 3.06 -17.23 -13.67
C VAL A 96 4.04 -17.54 -12.53
N MET A 97 5.22 -18.04 -12.86
CA MET A 97 6.25 -18.37 -11.87
C MET A 97 6.72 -17.15 -11.08
N SER A 98 6.64 -15.95 -11.68
CA SER A 98 6.95 -14.70 -10.97
C SER A 98 6.13 -14.54 -9.69
N TYR A 99 4.88 -15.04 -9.62
CA TYR A 99 4.00 -14.89 -8.44
C TYR A 99 4.46 -15.67 -7.20
N MET A 100 5.44 -16.58 -7.36
CA MET A 100 6.08 -17.26 -6.24
C MET A 100 7.07 -16.37 -5.50
N PHE A 101 7.45 -15.22 -6.07
CA PHE A 101 8.43 -14.31 -5.49
C PHE A 101 7.78 -12.98 -5.10
N ASP A 102 8.08 -12.54 -3.87
CA ASP A 102 7.64 -11.24 -3.36
C ASP A 102 8.71 -10.15 -3.52
N LYS A 103 10.01 -10.52 -3.58
CA LYS A 103 11.13 -9.58 -3.74
C LYS A 103 11.78 -9.72 -5.12
N SER A 104 12.05 -8.59 -5.78
CA SER A 104 12.64 -8.59 -7.13
C SER A 104 14.10 -9.04 -7.17
N GLU A 105 14.90 -8.73 -6.14
CA GLU A 105 16.31 -9.12 -6.07
C GLU A 105 16.50 -10.64 -5.97
N THR A 106 15.71 -11.30 -5.11
CA THR A 106 15.76 -12.76 -4.94
C THR A 106 15.29 -13.47 -6.20
N ALA A 107 14.22 -12.97 -6.82
CA ALA A 107 13.72 -13.49 -8.08
C ALA A 107 14.80 -13.41 -9.18
N ARG A 108 15.42 -12.24 -9.35
CA ARG A 108 16.43 -12.00 -10.41
C ARG A 108 17.65 -12.91 -10.31
N GLN A 109 18.08 -13.23 -9.09
CA GLN A 109 19.24 -14.11 -8.87
C GLN A 109 18.88 -15.59 -8.93
N PHE A 110 17.73 -15.99 -8.38
CA PHE A 110 17.39 -17.40 -8.21
C PHE A 110 16.68 -17.99 -9.43
N TYR A 111 15.74 -17.24 -10.02
CA TYR A 111 14.80 -17.81 -10.98
C TYR A 111 15.44 -18.22 -12.33
N PRO A 112 16.27 -17.40 -13.00
CA PRO A 112 16.95 -17.83 -14.23
C PRO A 112 17.86 -19.05 -14.02
N ASN A 113 18.53 -19.12 -12.86
CA ASN A 113 19.38 -20.26 -12.48
C ASN A 113 18.55 -21.51 -12.22
N LEU A 114 17.39 -21.39 -11.56
CA LEU A 114 16.49 -22.51 -11.33
C LEU A 114 15.95 -23.09 -12.64
N VAL A 115 15.46 -22.23 -13.54
CA VAL A 115 14.86 -22.67 -14.81
C VAL A 115 15.90 -23.36 -15.71
N THR A 116 17.12 -22.82 -15.77
CA THR A 116 18.20 -23.41 -16.57
C THR A 116 18.70 -24.73 -16.03
N THR A 117 18.89 -24.84 -14.72
CA THR A 117 19.33 -26.09 -14.08
C THR A 117 18.28 -27.18 -14.23
N LEU A 118 17.00 -26.88 -13.97
CA LEU A 118 15.89 -27.81 -14.19
C LEU A 118 15.77 -28.21 -15.68
N GLY A 119 15.91 -27.26 -16.61
CA GLY A 119 15.93 -27.54 -18.04
C GLY A 119 17.07 -28.47 -18.46
N PHE A 120 18.26 -28.27 -17.91
CA PHE A 120 19.41 -29.12 -18.21
C PHE A 120 19.29 -30.52 -17.58
N ILE A 121 18.80 -30.62 -16.34
CA ILE A 121 18.57 -31.91 -15.67
C ILE A 121 17.54 -32.72 -16.45
N THR A 122 16.40 -32.10 -16.81
CA THR A 122 15.34 -32.77 -17.57
C THR A 122 15.82 -33.22 -18.95
N TYR A 123 16.60 -32.40 -19.65
CA TYR A 123 17.29 -32.79 -20.89
C TYR A 123 18.19 -34.02 -20.69
N THR A 124 19.04 -34.00 -19.66
CA THR A 124 20.01 -35.07 -19.39
C THR A 124 19.31 -36.38 -19.05
N ILE A 125 18.22 -36.33 -18.27
CA ILE A 125 17.44 -37.51 -17.93
C ILE A 125 16.81 -38.12 -19.17
N VAL A 126 16.17 -37.31 -20.04
CA VAL A 126 15.54 -37.82 -21.26
C VAL A 126 16.58 -38.46 -22.19
N ALA A 127 17.72 -37.78 -22.41
CA ALA A 127 18.80 -38.31 -23.24
C ALA A 127 19.39 -39.62 -22.69
N LEU A 128 19.54 -39.73 -21.37
CA LEU A 128 20.07 -40.93 -20.72
C LEU A 128 19.08 -42.11 -20.77
N VAL A 129 17.78 -41.86 -20.57
CA VAL A 129 16.74 -42.89 -20.68
C VAL A 129 16.63 -43.39 -22.12
N ASP A 130 16.70 -42.49 -23.11
CA ASP A 130 16.68 -42.83 -24.52
C ASP A 130 17.89 -43.70 -24.92
N MET A 131 19.08 -43.40 -24.39
CA MET A 131 20.30 -44.20 -24.63
C MET A 131 20.31 -45.56 -23.91
N LEU A 132 19.81 -45.65 -22.67
CA LEU A 132 19.89 -46.88 -21.87
C LEU A 132 18.78 -47.88 -22.14
N VAL A 133 17.63 -47.42 -22.65
CA VAL A 133 16.42 -48.24 -22.80
C VAL A 133 16.02 -48.33 -24.28
N GLU A 134 17.02 -48.36 -25.17
CA GLU A 134 16.82 -48.54 -26.60
C GLU A 134 16.48 -50.03 -26.87
N GLY A 135 15.21 -50.32 -27.20
CA GLY A 135 14.75 -51.67 -27.57
C GLY A 135 13.62 -52.30 -26.74
N SER A 136 12.96 -51.58 -25.82
CA SER A 136 11.76 -52.06 -25.12
C SER A 136 10.46 -51.80 -25.90
N ASP A 137 9.46 -52.68 -25.78
CA ASP A 137 8.15 -52.56 -26.46
C ASP A 137 7.38 -51.26 -26.11
N VAL A 138 7.71 -50.65 -24.98
CA VAL A 138 7.23 -49.31 -24.57
C VAL A 138 8.46 -48.40 -24.56
N ASN A 139 8.41 -47.25 -25.23
CA ASN A 139 9.51 -46.28 -25.22
C ASN A 139 9.36 -45.31 -24.03
N PRO A 140 10.01 -45.57 -22.86
CA PRO A 140 9.87 -44.69 -21.70
C PRO A 140 10.37 -43.27 -21.96
N ALA A 141 11.35 -43.11 -22.86
CA ALA A 141 11.88 -41.81 -23.26
C ALA A 141 10.81 -40.92 -23.91
N GLN A 142 9.97 -41.48 -24.78
CA GLN A 142 8.87 -40.75 -25.44
C GLN A 142 7.80 -40.32 -24.44
N ILE A 143 7.44 -41.22 -23.50
CA ILE A 143 6.47 -40.89 -22.43
C ILE A 143 7.01 -39.75 -21.56
N LEU A 144 8.27 -39.84 -21.16
CA LEU A 144 8.92 -38.81 -20.35
C LEU A 144 9.00 -37.47 -21.10
N HIS A 145 9.32 -37.51 -22.40
CA HIS A 145 9.33 -36.34 -23.28
C HIS A 145 7.96 -35.64 -23.32
N ILE A 146 6.88 -36.39 -23.54
CA ILE A 146 5.51 -35.86 -23.59
C ILE A 146 5.13 -35.19 -22.26
N ILE A 147 5.38 -35.88 -21.13
CA ILE A 147 5.06 -35.37 -19.79
C ILE A 147 5.81 -34.07 -19.50
N LEU A 148 7.12 -34.04 -19.76
CA LEU A 148 7.97 -32.87 -19.49
C LEU A 148 7.59 -31.68 -20.38
N THR A 149 7.21 -31.92 -21.63
CA THR A 149 6.78 -30.88 -22.56
C THR A 149 5.49 -30.19 -22.10
N ILE A 150 4.55 -30.94 -21.51
CA ILE A 150 3.27 -30.40 -21.01
C ILE A 150 3.47 -29.63 -19.70
N ILE A 151 4.23 -30.19 -18.75
CA ILE A 151 4.35 -29.65 -17.39
C ILE A 151 5.37 -28.51 -17.32
N PHE A 152 6.48 -28.62 -18.08
CA PHE A 152 7.63 -27.74 -17.94
C PHE A 152 8.05 -27.16 -19.30
N PRO A 153 7.40 -26.06 -19.76
CA PRO A 153 7.71 -25.41 -21.03
C PRO A 153 9.20 -25.08 -21.26
N PRO A 154 10.03 -24.72 -20.24
CA PRO A 154 11.45 -24.51 -20.44
C PRO A 154 12.24 -25.72 -20.94
N TYR A 155 11.67 -26.92 -20.93
CA TYR A 155 12.27 -28.10 -21.56
C TYR A 155 12.18 -28.07 -23.10
N ILE A 156 11.17 -27.42 -23.69
CA ILE A 156 10.90 -27.40 -25.14
C ILE A 156 12.15 -27.06 -25.98
N PRO A 157 12.95 -26.01 -25.64
CA PRO A 157 14.12 -25.66 -26.43
C PRO A 157 15.24 -26.70 -26.38
N PHE A 158 15.36 -27.41 -25.26
CA PHE A 158 16.32 -28.51 -25.08
C PHE A 158 15.85 -29.78 -25.80
N GLY A 159 14.57 -30.13 -25.69
CA GLY A 159 13.97 -31.26 -26.39
C GLY A 159 14.09 -31.13 -27.90
N LEU A 160 13.79 -29.95 -28.47
CA LEU A 160 13.95 -29.71 -29.90
C LEU A 160 15.39 -29.95 -30.37
N MET A 161 16.36 -29.41 -29.64
CA MET A 161 17.78 -29.57 -29.97
C MET A 161 18.22 -31.03 -29.90
N TYR A 162 17.68 -31.80 -28.94
CA TYR A 162 17.95 -33.23 -28.83
C TYR A 162 17.48 -33.98 -30.06
N TYR A 163 16.19 -33.87 -30.41
CA TYR A 163 15.59 -34.66 -31.48
C TYR A 163 16.06 -34.25 -32.88
N ILE A 164 16.34 -32.96 -33.14
CA ILE A 164 16.96 -32.55 -34.41
C ILE A 164 18.34 -33.21 -34.57
N ASN A 165 19.16 -33.20 -33.52
CA ASN A 165 20.48 -33.84 -33.56
C ASN A 165 20.38 -35.37 -33.67
N LYS A 166 19.40 -36.00 -33.01
CA LYS A 166 19.15 -37.44 -33.09
C LYS A 166 18.84 -37.86 -34.53
N VAL A 167 17.89 -37.19 -35.20
CA VAL A 167 17.53 -37.47 -36.60
C VAL A 167 18.74 -37.30 -37.53
N TYR A 168 19.54 -36.24 -37.33
CA TYR A 168 20.76 -36.03 -38.11
C TYR A 168 21.81 -37.13 -37.88
N LEU A 169 22.03 -37.55 -36.63
CA LEU A 169 23.00 -38.58 -36.27
C LEU A 169 22.59 -39.97 -36.79
N GLU A 170 21.32 -40.35 -36.64
CA GLU A 170 20.81 -41.62 -37.19
C GLU A 170 21.01 -41.67 -38.72
N CYS A 171 20.69 -40.58 -39.41
CA CYS A 171 20.90 -40.49 -40.85
C CYS A 171 22.39 -40.55 -41.24
N SER A 172 23.27 -39.86 -40.50
CA SER A 172 24.70 -39.79 -40.80
C SER A 172 25.45 -41.08 -40.45
N ILE A 173 24.99 -41.85 -39.48
CA ILE A 173 25.65 -43.08 -39.00
C ILE A 173 25.19 -44.29 -39.82
N PHE A 174 23.90 -44.37 -40.14
CA PHE A 174 23.35 -45.51 -40.86
C PHE A 174 23.37 -45.37 -42.39
N ASN A 175 23.82 -44.22 -42.94
CA ASN A 175 23.94 -43.96 -44.39
C ASN A 175 22.64 -44.27 -45.17
N THR A 176 21.49 -44.11 -44.54
CA THR A 176 20.19 -44.55 -45.06
C THR A 176 19.46 -43.49 -45.90
N CYS A 177 19.92 -42.23 -45.93
CA CYS A 177 19.25 -41.15 -46.67
C CYS A 177 20.21 -40.38 -47.59
N ASP A 178 19.89 -40.29 -48.88
CA ASP A 178 20.65 -39.50 -49.88
C ASP A 178 20.36 -37.99 -49.80
N ASN A 179 19.17 -37.60 -49.31
CA ASN A 179 18.77 -36.21 -49.03
C ASN A 179 17.71 -36.21 -47.92
N LEU A 180 17.96 -35.51 -46.79
CA LEU A 180 16.93 -35.38 -45.76
C LEU A 180 15.77 -34.53 -46.27
N SER A 181 14.56 -35.05 -46.15
CA SER A 181 13.31 -34.41 -46.54
C SER A 181 12.61 -33.77 -45.33
N ALA A 182 11.56 -32.99 -45.57
CA ALA A 182 10.80 -32.35 -44.48
C ALA A 182 10.02 -33.37 -43.62
N SER A 183 9.64 -34.52 -44.20
CA SER A 183 8.94 -35.58 -43.46
C SER A 183 9.84 -36.27 -42.43
N ASP A 184 11.15 -36.35 -42.69
CA ASP A 184 12.08 -37.04 -41.79
C ASP A 184 12.29 -36.28 -40.48
N TYR A 185 12.11 -34.96 -40.50
CA TYR A 185 12.12 -34.10 -39.31
C TYR A 185 10.76 -33.95 -38.64
N MET A 186 9.68 -34.47 -39.23
CA MET A 186 8.33 -34.46 -38.65
C MET A 186 8.06 -35.75 -37.86
N THR A 187 9.00 -36.10 -36.99
CA THR A 187 8.83 -37.23 -36.06
C THR A 187 7.72 -36.93 -35.04
N THR A 188 7.16 -37.97 -34.44
CA THR A 188 6.11 -37.85 -33.41
C THR A 188 6.52 -36.89 -32.29
N GLU A 189 7.78 -36.94 -31.88
CA GLU A 189 8.32 -36.08 -30.80
C GLU A 189 8.29 -34.60 -31.19
N ILE A 190 8.75 -34.24 -32.39
CA ILE A 190 8.78 -32.85 -32.86
C ILE A 190 7.35 -32.33 -33.07
N ILE A 191 6.43 -33.16 -33.58
CA ILE A 191 5.02 -32.79 -33.72
C ILE A 191 4.39 -32.52 -32.35
N VAL A 192 4.68 -33.35 -31.34
CA VAL A 192 4.21 -33.14 -29.95
C VAL A 192 4.70 -31.79 -29.43
N LEU A 193 5.97 -31.44 -29.64
CA LEU A 193 6.51 -30.13 -29.24
C LEU A 193 5.70 -28.97 -29.86
N PHE A 194 5.39 -29.03 -31.15
CA PHE A 194 4.59 -28.00 -31.82
C PHE A 194 3.17 -27.89 -31.25
N VAL A 195 2.47 -29.02 -31.15
CA VAL A 195 1.07 -29.06 -30.69
C VAL A 195 0.98 -28.57 -29.24
N VAL A 196 1.84 -29.08 -28.36
CA VAL A 196 1.84 -28.71 -26.94
C VAL A 196 2.22 -27.24 -26.76
N THR A 197 3.17 -26.71 -27.53
CA THR A 197 3.52 -25.28 -27.45
C THR A 197 2.32 -24.40 -27.77
N VAL A 198 1.57 -24.70 -28.84
CA VAL A 198 0.37 -23.93 -29.21
C VAL A 198 -0.72 -24.03 -28.13
N VAL A 199 -0.96 -25.22 -27.59
CA VAL A 199 -1.96 -25.44 -26.51
C VAL A 199 -1.52 -24.79 -25.19
N SER A 200 -0.22 -24.67 -24.94
CA SER A 200 0.31 -24.10 -23.71
C SER A 200 0.02 -22.60 -23.57
N ILE A 201 -0.06 -21.84 -24.68
CA ILE A 201 -0.30 -20.39 -24.67
C ILE A 201 -1.60 -20.03 -23.94
N PRO A 202 -2.80 -20.52 -24.35
CA PRO A 202 -4.04 -20.21 -23.64
C PRO A 202 -4.06 -20.80 -22.23
N THR A 203 -3.40 -21.95 -22.02
CA THR A 203 -3.33 -22.62 -20.71
C THR A 203 -2.58 -21.76 -19.68
N TRP A 204 -1.39 -21.26 -20.03
CA TRP A 204 -0.60 -20.42 -19.14
C TRP A 204 -1.19 -19.02 -18.97
N TYR A 205 -1.89 -18.48 -19.98
CA TYR A 205 -2.66 -17.24 -19.81
C TYR A 205 -3.79 -17.40 -18.78
N LEU A 206 -4.50 -18.52 -18.80
CA LEU A 206 -5.52 -18.83 -17.80
C LEU A 206 -4.90 -19.02 -16.41
N MET A 207 -3.78 -19.74 -16.31
CA MET A 207 -3.04 -19.89 -15.05
C MET A 207 -2.53 -18.56 -14.51
N LEU A 208 -2.11 -17.63 -15.37
CA LEU A 208 -1.72 -16.29 -14.97
C LEU A 208 -2.88 -15.52 -14.34
N ARG A 209 -4.07 -15.61 -14.93
CA ARG A 209 -5.28 -15.02 -14.36
C ARG A 209 -5.65 -15.64 -13.01
N VAL A 210 -5.52 -16.95 -12.89
CA VAL A 210 -5.76 -17.67 -11.63
C VAL A 210 -4.76 -17.23 -10.56
N ALA A 211 -3.46 -17.26 -10.86
CA ALA A 211 -2.41 -16.84 -9.93
C ALA A 211 -2.63 -15.39 -9.47
N ASP A 212 -3.05 -14.52 -10.38
CA ASP A 212 -3.38 -13.14 -10.07
C ASP A 212 -4.57 -13.00 -9.13
N SER A 213 -5.67 -13.71 -9.44
CA SER A 213 -6.88 -13.68 -8.61
C SER A 213 -6.62 -14.16 -7.19
N ILE A 214 -5.79 -15.19 -7.02
CA ILE A 214 -5.44 -15.76 -5.72
C ILE A 214 -4.58 -14.77 -4.94
N LYS A 215 -3.60 -14.13 -5.57
CA LYS A 215 -2.72 -13.16 -4.91
C LYS A 215 -3.48 -11.90 -4.47
N LEU A 216 -4.54 -11.53 -5.20
CA LEU A 216 -5.46 -10.43 -4.84
C LEU A 216 -6.52 -10.84 -3.79
N GLY A 217 -6.39 -12.01 -3.16
CA GLY A 217 -7.31 -12.49 -2.12
C GLY A 217 -8.63 -13.08 -2.65
N GLY A 218 -8.76 -13.26 -3.97
CA GLY A 218 -9.89 -13.93 -4.60
C GLY A 218 -9.76 -15.46 -4.62
N SER A 219 -10.89 -16.15 -4.85
CA SER A 219 -10.89 -17.60 -5.07
C SER A 219 -10.51 -17.94 -6.51
N TRP A 220 -9.79 -19.05 -6.73
CA TRP A 220 -9.50 -19.61 -8.07
C TRP A 220 -10.74 -19.65 -8.96
N GLN A 221 -11.90 -20.00 -8.40
CA GLN A 221 -13.17 -20.14 -9.13
C GLN A 221 -13.59 -18.83 -9.83
N SER A 222 -13.27 -17.68 -9.22
CA SER A 222 -13.56 -16.36 -9.77
C SER A 222 -12.73 -16.03 -11.02
N ALA A 223 -11.57 -16.66 -11.20
CA ALA A 223 -10.73 -16.50 -12.38
C ALA A 223 -11.19 -17.34 -13.58
N LEU A 224 -11.95 -18.42 -13.37
CA LEU A 224 -12.40 -19.35 -14.42
C LEU A 224 -13.69 -18.90 -15.15
N TRP A 225 -14.09 -17.63 -15.04
CA TRP A 225 -15.42 -17.15 -15.52
C TRP A 225 -16.63 -17.92 -14.98
N MET A 226 -16.46 -18.84 -14.03
CA MET A 226 -17.57 -19.29 -13.21
C MET A 226 -17.90 -18.17 -12.25
N LYS A 227 -19.17 -17.73 -12.26
CA LYS A 227 -19.70 -16.78 -11.28
C LYS A 227 -19.32 -17.30 -9.90
N SER A 228 -18.28 -16.72 -9.31
CA SER A 228 -18.08 -16.87 -7.88
C SER A 228 -19.32 -16.28 -7.24
N PRO A 229 -20.00 -16.99 -6.33
CA PRO A 229 -20.93 -16.33 -5.43
C PRO A 229 -20.05 -15.40 -4.59
N ARG A 230 -19.87 -14.15 -5.05
CA ARG A 230 -19.42 -13.08 -4.16
C ARG A 230 -20.46 -13.14 -3.05
N LYS A 231 -20.05 -13.52 -1.85
CA LYS A 231 -20.91 -13.53 -0.68
C LYS A 231 -21.47 -12.13 -0.56
N THR A 232 -22.66 -11.91 -1.08
CA THR A 232 -23.49 -10.78 -0.73
C THR A 232 -23.80 -11.04 0.73
N TYR A 233 -23.08 -10.37 1.63
CA TYR A 233 -23.45 -10.37 3.02
C TYR A 233 -24.82 -9.68 3.07
N ASN A 234 -25.87 -10.46 3.34
CA ASN A 234 -27.20 -9.90 3.55
C ASN A 234 -27.10 -8.93 4.73
N LEU A 235 -27.74 -7.77 4.60
CA LEU A 235 -27.77 -6.72 5.62
C LEU A 235 -28.21 -7.29 7.00
N ASP A 236 -29.11 -8.28 6.97
CA ASP A 236 -29.63 -8.96 8.17
C ASP A 236 -28.58 -9.86 8.86
N GLN A 237 -27.59 -10.39 8.13
CA GLN A 237 -26.49 -11.18 8.71
C GLN A 237 -25.32 -10.31 9.23
N LEU A 238 -25.30 -9.01 8.90
CA LEU A 238 -24.31 -8.07 9.44
C LEU A 238 -24.63 -7.70 10.91
N GLN A 239 -25.91 -7.68 11.28
CA GLN A 239 -26.34 -7.45 12.66
C GLN A 239 -26.02 -8.62 13.60
N GLU A 240 -25.98 -9.87 13.11
CA GLU A 240 -25.60 -11.05 13.92
C GLU A 240 -24.09 -11.29 14.02
N ASN A 241 -23.30 -10.84 13.04
CA ASN A 241 -21.84 -11.04 13.01
C ASN A 241 -21.04 -9.81 13.47
N GLY A 242 -21.69 -8.67 13.69
CA GLY A 242 -21.06 -7.51 14.30
C GLY A 242 -20.53 -7.92 15.68
N VAL A 243 -19.20 -7.96 15.81
CA VAL A 243 -18.53 -8.02 17.12
C VAL A 243 -19.25 -7.04 18.04
N GLY A 244 -19.79 -7.50 19.16
CA GLY A 244 -20.73 -6.74 19.98
C GLY A 244 -20.31 -5.28 20.15
N VAL A 245 -21.27 -4.37 19.94
CA VAL A 245 -21.13 -2.94 20.22
C VAL A 245 -20.42 -2.79 21.56
N SER A 246 -19.25 -2.14 21.57
CA SER A 246 -18.43 -2.03 22.77
C SER A 246 -19.26 -1.35 23.86
N GLU A 247 -19.39 -1.99 25.03
CA GLU A 247 -19.95 -1.34 26.21
C GLU A 247 -19.10 -0.09 26.49
N GLY A 248 -19.71 1.10 26.38
CA GLY A 248 -18.99 2.39 26.51
C GLY A 248 -18.64 3.12 25.21
N GLU A 249 -19.25 2.77 24.06
CA GLU A 249 -19.17 3.62 22.85
C GLU A 249 -19.66 5.05 23.12
N ASP A 250 -18.95 6.03 22.56
CA ASP A 250 -19.28 7.44 22.65
C ASP A 250 -20.57 7.77 21.89
N ASP A 251 -21.37 8.71 22.43
CA ASP A 251 -22.67 9.06 21.87
C ASP A 251 -22.58 9.65 20.45
N ASP A 252 -21.49 10.35 20.12
CA ASP A 252 -21.30 10.93 18.78
C ASP A 252 -21.08 9.81 17.74
N VAL A 253 -20.38 8.73 18.13
CA VAL A 253 -20.14 7.57 17.25
C VAL A 253 -21.42 6.77 17.02
N LYS A 254 -22.25 6.60 18.06
CA LYS A 254 -23.55 5.95 17.93
C LYS A 254 -24.48 6.74 17.01
N GLN A 255 -24.56 8.05 17.23
CA GLN A 255 -25.39 8.93 16.40
C GLN A 255 -24.92 8.91 14.94
N GLU A 256 -23.61 8.94 14.70
CA GLU A 256 -23.07 8.83 13.34
C GLU A 256 -23.42 7.48 12.70
N ARG A 257 -23.29 6.35 13.42
CA ARG A 257 -23.68 5.04 12.90
C ARG A 257 -25.15 5.01 12.48
N GLU A 258 -26.05 5.59 13.28
CA GLU A 258 -27.47 5.72 12.96
C GLU A 258 -27.71 6.62 11.73
N ASN A 259 -27.00 7.75 11.64
CA ASN A 259 -27.07 8.65 10.49
C ASN A 259 -26.63 7.94 9.20
N VAL A 260 -25.52 7.18 9.24
CA VAL A 260 -25.06 6.40 8.08
C VAL A 260 -26.07 5.32 7.71
N ALA A 261 -26.65 4.63 8.71
CA ALA A 261 -27.66 3.61 8.47
C ALA A 261 -28.88 4.18 7.73
N ALA A 262 -29.33 5.38 8.13
CA ALA A 262 -30.42 6.10 7.46
C ALA A 262 -30.02 6.55 6.05
N ALA A 263 -28.82 7.14 5.88
CA ALA A 263 -28.30 7.58 4.59
C ALA A 263 -28.10 6.43 3.58
N LEU A 264 -27.85 5.22 4.08
CA LEU A 264 -27.68 4.03 3.23
C LEU A 264 -29.00 3.50 2.67
N GLN A 265 -30.13 3.80 3.34
CA GLN A 265 -31.48 3.49 2.86
C GLN A 265 -32.01 4.57 1.91
N ASP A 266 -31.56 5.82 2.09
CA ASP A 266 -31.95 6.93 1.25
C ASP A 266 -31.17 6.95 -0.07
N THR A 267 -31.85 6.65 -1.18
CA THR A 267 -31.25 6.68 -2.53
C THR A 267 -30.96 8.11 -3.01
N SER A 268 -31.50 9.13 -2.32
CA SER A 268 -31.27 10.55 -2.63
C SER A 268 -30.07 11.18 -1.91
N SER A 269 -29.41 10.41 -1.03
CA SER A 269 -28.18 10.83 -0.36
C SER A 269 -27.09 11.18 -1.39
N THR A 270 -26.65 12.44 -1.38
CA THR A 270 -25.57 12.96 -2.25
C THR A 270 -24.18 12.75 -1.64
N SER A 271 -24.06 11.96 -0.59
CA SER A 271 -22.80 11.86 0.15
C SER A 271 -21.74 11.09 -0.63
N PRO A 272 -20.55 11.67 -0.83
CA PRO A 272 -19.52 11.07 -1.67
C PRO A 272 -18.93 9.78 -1.10
N VAL A 273 -18.91 9.61 0.23
CA VAL A 273 -18.45 8.37 0.87
C VAL A 273 -19.35 8.00 2.05
N LEU A 274 -19.78 6.73 2.07
CA LEU A 274 -20.55 6.12 3.15
C LEU A 274 -19.91 4.79 3.52
N ILE A 275 -19.55 4.63 4.80
CA ILE A 275 -18.99 3.39 5.35
C ILE A 275 -19.88 2.93 6.50
N TYR A 276 -20.39 1.71 6.41
CA TYR A 276 -21.30 1.12 7.39
C TYR A 276 -20.76 -0.21 7.92
N ASP A 277 -20.59 -0.27 9.25
CA ASP A 277 -20.14 -1.40 10.07
C ASP A 277 -18.98 -2.16 9.42
N LEU A 278 -17.97 -1.42 8.98
CA LEU A 278 -16.81 -1.98 8.33
C LEU A 278 -15.98 -2.78 9.32
N GLY A 279 -15.63 -4.01 8.95
CA GLY A 279 -14.72 -4.80 9.77
C GLY A 279 -13.83 -5.77 9.00
N LYS A 280 -12.69 -6.04 9.62
CA LYS A 280 -11.61 -6.82 9.02
C LYS A 280 -10.88 -7.65 10.07
N THR A 281 -10.83 -8.95 9.81
CA THR A 281 -10.11 -9.94 10.61
C THR A 281 -8.99 -10.58 9.79
N TYR A 282 -7.82 -10.68 10.40
CA TYR A 282 -6.70 -11.44 9.89
C TYR A 282 -6.50 -12.69 10.73
N LYS A 283 -6.17 -13.81 10.08
CA LYS A 283 -5.78 -15.02 10.78
C LYS A 283 -4.30 -14.91 11.10
N LYS A 284 -3.94 -14.85 12.38
CA LYS A 284 -2.55 -14.87 12.81
C LYS A 284 -2.12 -16.34 12.84
N ASP A 285 -1.21 -16.73 11.95
CA ASP A 285 -0.61 -18.06 12.00
C ASP A 285 0.50 -18.00 13.06
N THR A 286 0.14 -18.28 14.32
CA THR A 286 1.12 -18.39 15.39
C THR A 286 2.00 -19.60 15.09
N GLY A 287 3.28 -19.38 14.77
CA GLY A 287 4.23 -20.41 14.35
C GLY A 287 4.56 -21.50 15.38
N LYS A 288 3.74 -21.68 16.42
CA LYS A 288 3.86 -22.77 17.40
C LYS A 288 3.06 -23.98 16.91
N SER A 289 3.55 -24.65 15.86
CA SER A 289 3.05 -25.98 15.53
C SER A 289 3.62 -26.99 16.53
N ASN A 290 2.87 -27.32 17.59
CA ASN A 290 3.10 -28.59 18.28
C ASN A 290 2.55 -29.71 17.39
N PRO A 291 3.39 -30.65 16.90
CA PRO A 291 2.95 -31.71 15.98
C PRO A 291 1.90 -32.68 16.57
N CYS A 292 1.60 -32.58 17.87
CA CYS A 292 0.67 -33.45 18.58
C CYS A 292 -0.71 -32.84 18.89
N LYS A 293 -0.98 -31.55 18.61
CA LYS A 293 -2.32 -30.95 18.78
C LYS A 293 -2.99 -30.76 17.42
N ARG A 294 -4.09 -31.50 17.21
CA ARG A 294 -4.84 -31.59 15.94
C ARG A 294 -5.75 -30.38 15.66
N ASN A 295 -5.83 -29.43 16.60
CA ASN A 295 -6.53 -28.16 16.45
C ASN A 295 -5.51 -27.02 16.42
N LYS A 296 -5.28 -26.42 15.24
CA LYS A 296 -4.67 -25.09 15.13
C LYS A 296 -5.69 -24.10 15.69
N GLU A 297 -5.53 -23.65 16.93
CA GLU A 297 -6.20 -22.45 17.40
C GLU A 297 -5.57 -21.26 16.68
N SER A 298 -6.16 -20.87 15.54
CA SER A 298 -5.78 -19.65 14.85
C SER A 298 -6.41 -18.48 15.59
N GLU A 299 -5.62 -17.71 16.33
CA GLU A 299 -6.04 -16.42 16.85
C GLU A 299 -6.44 -15.50 15.68
N GLN A 300 -7.64 -14.94 15.77
CA GLN A 300 -8.12 -13.97 14.80
C GLN A 300 -7.82 -12.57 15.33
N PHE A 301 -6.91 -11.87 14.66
CA PHE A 301 -6.62 -10.48 14.95
C PHE A 301 -7.63 -9.60 14.19
N CYS A 302 -8.51 -8.92 14.92
CA CYS A 302 -9.46 -7.99 14.33
C CYS A 302 -8.82 -6.59 14.22
N ALA A 303 -8.45 -6.20 12.99
CA ALA A 303 -7.78 -4.94 12.72
C ALA A 303 -8.74 -3.75 12.61
N VAL A 304 -9.99 -3.99 12.20
CA VAL A 304 -11.05 -2.98 12.10
C VAL A 304 -12.34 -3.58 12.63
N LYS A 305 -13.01 -2.87 13.54
CA LYS A 305 -14.17 -3.32 14.33
C LYS A 305 -15.33 -2.32 14.16
N ASN A 306 -16.29 -2.66 13.30
CA ASN A 306 -17.56 -1.94 13.08
C ASN A 306 -17.41 -0.41 12.95
N VAL A 307 -16.48 0.02 12.08
CA VAL A 307 -16.27 1.43 11.81
C VAL A 307 -17.36 1.93 10.87
N SER A 308 -18.04 3.00 11.28
CA SER A 308 -19.12 3.65 10.52
C SER A 308 -18.92 5.15 10.48
N PHE A 309 -18.88 5.76 9.30
CA PHE A 309 -18.82 7.21 9.13
C PHE A 309 -19.26 7.64 7.73
N GLU A 310 -19.74 8.89 7.63
CA GLU A 310 -20.07 9.57 6.38
C GLU A 310 -19.07 10.70 6.11
N VAL A 311 -18.71 10.89 4.85
CA VAL A 311 -17.96 12.09 4.40
C VAL A 311 -18.90 12.92 3.54
N LYS A 312 -19.12 14.18 3.95
CA LYS A 312 -19.98 15.11 3.22
C LYS A 312 -19.27 15.69 2.00
N GLN A 313 -20.03 16.32 1.11
CA GLN A 313 -19.49 17.01 -0.06
C GLN A 313 -18.57 18.17 0.36
N SER A 314 -17.47 18.37 -0.35
CA SER A 314 -16.47 19.43 -0.08
C SER A 314 -15.85 19.35 1.32
N GLN A 315 -15.83 18.15 1.90
CA GLN A 315 -15.33 17.91 3.24
C GLN A 315 -13.98 17.17 3.20
N VAL A 316 -13.02 17.63 3.99
CA VAL A 316 -11.80 16.88 4.29
C VAL A 316 -11.99 16.18 5.64
N PHE A 317 -12.16 14.86 5.61
CA PHE A 317 -12.33 14.02 6.79
C PHE A 317 -11.00 13.42 7.21
N GLY A 318 -10.59 13.66 8.45
CA GLY A 318 -9.35 13.14 9.02
C GLY A 318 -9.58 11.85 9.81
N LEU A 319 -8.90 10.77 9.45
CA LEU A 319 -8.84 9.56 10.27
C LEU A 319 -7.51 9.57 11.06
N LEU A 320 -7.61 9.92 12.34
CA LEU A 320 -6.49 10.03 13.26
C LEU A 320 -6.41 8.78 14.14
N GLY A 321 -5.22 8.35 14.50
CA GLY A 321 -5.03 7.16 15.34
C GLY A 321 -3.55 6.86 15.52
N PRO A 322 -3.12 6.19 16.59
CA PRO A 322 -1.76 5.72 16.72
C PRO A 322 -1.44 4.64 15.67
N ASN A 323 -0.17 4.24 15.61
CA ASN A 323 0.24 3.13 14.74
C ASN A 323 -0.48 1.85 15.18
N GLY A 324 -0.91 1.04 14.20
CA GLY A 324 -1.68 -0.17 14.47
C GLY A 324 -3.18 0.04 14.75
N ALA A 325 -3.69 1.28 14.73
CA ALA A 325 -5.10 1.55 14.99
C ALA A 325 -6.08 1.04 13.90
N GLY A 326 -5.60 0.65 12.70
CA GLY A 326 -6.45 0.19 11.58
C GLY A 326 -6.72 1.23 10.48
N LYS A 327 -6.03 2.38 10.50
CA LYS A 327 -6.17 3.48 9.52
C LYS A 327 -5.90 3.02 8.08
N THR A 328 -4.70 2.51 7.83
CA THR A 328 -4.27 2.02 6.51
C THR A 328 -5.14 0.84 6.06
N THR A 329 -5.50 -0.07 6.97
CA THR A 329 -6.42 -1.18 6.64
C THR A 329 -7.78 -0.67 6.16
N THR A 330 -8.32 0.38 6.77
CA THR A 330 -9.58 1.02 6.33
C THR A 330 -9.43 1.55 4.90
N LEU A 331 -8.36 2.28 4.60
CA LEU A 331 -8.10 2.79 3.25
C LEU A 331 -7.83 1.66 2.23
N SER A 332 -7.09 0.61 2.60
CA SER A 332 -6.85 -0.57 1.74
C SER A 332 -8.14 -1.30 1.38
N ILE A 333 -9.14 -1.29 2.26
CA ILE A 333 -10.48 -1.82 1.95
C ILE A 333 -11.24 -0.89 1.01
N MET A 334 -11.19 0.43 1.24
CA MET A 334 -11.82 1.42 0.35
C MET A 334 -11.27 1.39 -1.07
N THR A 335 -9.96 1.14 -1.19
CA THR A 335 -9.25 1.05 -2.47
C THR A 335 -9.27 -0.38 -3.06
N ALA A 336 -9.93 -1.32 -2.39
CA ALA A 336 -10.05 -2.72 -2.79
C ALA A 336 -8.72 -3.46 -3.02
N GLU A 337 -7.65 -3.04 -2.31
CA GLU A 337 -6.45 -3.85 -2.10
C GLU A 337 -6.80 -5.09 -1.29
N GLU A 338 -7.65 -4.90 -0.28
CA GLU A 338 -8.14 -5.95 0.59
C GLU A 338 -9.66 -6.04 0.59
N SER A 339 -10.19 -7.27 0.65
CA SER A 339 -11.63 -7.47 0.84
C SER A 339 -12.01 -7.25 2.30
N ALA A 340 -13.09 -6.50 2.54
CA ALA A 340 -13.71 -6.42 3.87
C ALA A 340 -14.14 -7.82 4.36
N SER A 341 -14.00 -8.10 5.66
CA SER A 341 -14.55 -9.33 6.25
C SER A 341 -16.07 -9.22 6.41
N TRP A 342 -16.56 -8.03 6.75
CA TRP A 342 -17.97 -7.64 6.79
C TRP A 342 -18.11 -6.11 6.65
N GLY A 343 -19.35 -5.63 6.54
CA GLY A 343 -19.68 -4.22 6.33
C GLY A 343 -19.83 -3.83 4.87
N LYS A 344 -20.26 -2.58 4.65
CA LYS A 344 -20.54 -2.03 3.31
C LYS A 344 -19.82 -0.70 3.13
N VAL A 345 -19.22 -0.50 1.96
CA VAL A 345 -18.60 0.76 1.56
C VAL A 345 -19.20 1.23 0.24
N GLN A 346 -19.70 2.45 0.23
CA GLN A 346 -20.32 3.09 -0.92
C GLN A 346 -19.61 4.42 -1.22
N ILE A 347 -19.25 4.62 -2.48
CA ILE A 347 -18.55 5.82 -2.96
C ILE A 347 -19.34 6.39 -4.13
N CYS A 348 -19.74 7.65 -4.03
CA CYS A 348 -20.57 8.36 -5.02
C CYS A 348 -21.83 7.58 -5.43
N GLY A 349 -22.50 6.91 -4.48
CA GLY A 349 -23.70 6.10 -4.74
C GLY A 349 -23.44 4.65 -5.14
N GLU A 350 -22.18 4.27 -5.42
CA GLU A 350 -21.83 2.94 -5.89
C GLU A 350 -21.13 2.09 -4.84
N ASN A 351 -21.50 0.81 -4.75
CA ASN A 351 -20.83 -0.12 -3.84
C ASN A 351 -19.52 -0.63 -4.46
N ILE A 352 -18.42 -0.53 -3.71
CA ILE A 352 -17.09 -1.04 -4.11
C ILE A 352 -17.14 -2.51 -4.51
N GLN A 353 -17.95 -3.33 -3.85
CA GLN A 353 -17.99 -4.76 -4.13
C GLN A 353 -18.71 -5.10 -5.45
N SER A 354 -19.63 -4.23 -5.91
CA SER A 354 -20.38 -4.44 -7.16
C SER A 354 -19.74 -3.75 -8.36
N SER A 355 -19.28 -2.51 -8.19
CA SER A 355 -18.96 -1.59 -9.30
C SER A 355 -17.56 -0.97 -9.16
N LEU A 356 -16.52 -1.80 -9.06
CA LEU A 356 -15.12 -1.32 -8.88
C LEU A 356 -14.66 -0.34 -9.96
N SER A 357 -14.98 -0.59 -11.23
CA SER A 357 -14.46 0.21 -12.35
C SER A 357 -14.93 1.67 -12.28
N SER A 358 -16.22 1.87 -12.01
CA SER A 358 -16.84 3.18 -11.91
C SER A 358 -16.35 3.95 -10.66
N VAL A 359 -16.18 3.26 -9.53
CA VAL A 359 -15.60 3.84 -8.31
C VAL A 359 -14.16 4.32 -8.55
N PHE A 360 -13.34 3.55 -9.27
CA PHE A 360 -11.94 3.91 -9.56
C PHE A 360 -11.83 5.09 -10.52
N GLU A 361 -12.80 5.30 -11.42
CA GLU A 361 -12.83 6.45 -12.32
C GLU A 361 -12.96 7.77 -11.55
N VAL A 362 -13.78 7.79 -10.49
CA VAL A 362 -14.05 9.00 -9.68
C VAL A 362 -13.15 9.16 -8.46
N MET A 363 -12.29 8.18 -8.17
CA MET A 363 -11.42 8.14 -6.99
C MET A 363 -9.95 8.44 -7.33
N GLY A 364 -9.31 9.27 -6.51
CA GLY A 364 -7.86 9.44 -6.41
C GLY A 364 -7.30 8.78 -5.15
N TYR A 365 -6.09 8.22 -5.22
CA TYR A 365 -5.42 7.64 -4.06
C TYR A 365 -3.94 8.05 -4.01
N CYS A 366 -3.49 8.55 -2.87
CA CYS A 366 -2.08 8.80 -2.58
C CYS A 366 -1.63 7.80 -1.50
N PRO A 367 -0.76 6.82 -1.83
CA PRO A 367 -0.28 5.82 -0.87
C PRO A 367 0.71 6.38 0.16
N GLN A 368 0.88 5.66 1.27
CA GLN A 368 1.91 5.95 2.29
C GLN A 368 3.35 5.80 1.74
N HIS A 369 3.57 4.82 0.86
CA HIS A 369 4.84 4.61 0.17
C HIS A 369 4.72 4.96 -1.31
N ASP A 370 5.69 5.71 -1.83
CA ASP A 370 5.69 6.20 -3.20
C ASP A 370 5.79 5.05 -4.22
N ALA A 371 4.67 4.73 -4.87
CA ALA A 371 4.57 3.68 -5.90
C ALA A 371 5.03 4.18 -7.29
N LEU A 372 6.27 4.70 -7.35
CA LEU A 372 6.82 5.37 -8.53
C LEU A 372 7.83 4.49 -9.28
N TRP A 373 7.86 4.59 -10.62
CA TRP A 373 8.87 3.93 -11.43
C TRP A 373 10.20 4.66 -11.33
N GLN A 374 11.26 3.95 -10.95
CA GLN A 374 12.54 4.57 -10.65
C GLN A 374 13.24 5.20 -11.87
N ASN A 375 13.03 4.63 -13.06
CA ASN A 375 13.75 5.00 -14.28
C ASN A 375 13.05 6.07 -15.14
N ILE A 376 11.84 6.48 -14.76
CA ILE A 376 11.01 7.43 -15.51
C ILE A 376 11.16 8.83 -14.88
N THR A 377 11.10 9.89 -15.68
CA THR A 377 11.18 11.28 -15.20
C THR A 377 9.88 11.74 -14.55
N VAL A 378 9.93 12.81 -13.75
CA VAL A 378 8.72 13.37 -13.10
C VAL A 378 7.68 13.79 -14.16
N ALA A 379 8.11 14.46 -15.23
CA ALA A 379 7.22 14.86 -16.32
C ALA A 379 6.56 13.67 -17.02
N GLU A 380 7.33 12.62 -17.31
CA GLU A 380 6.81 11.40 -17.95
C GLU A 380 5.84 10.64 -17.05
N HIS A 381 6.04 10.63 -15.73
CA HIS A 381 5.07 10.04 -14.80
C HIS A 381 3.72 10.74 -14.89
N ILE A 382 3.71 12.07 -14.78
CA ILE A 382 2.47 12.85 -14.81
C ILE A 382 1.79 12.67 -16.18
N ALA A 383 2.56 12.74 -17.27
CA ALA A 383 2.03 12.54 -18.62
C ALA A 383 1.45 11.13 -18.82
N GLY A 384 2.16 10.09 -18.39
CA GLY A 384 1.71 8.71 -18.52
C GLY A 384 0.41 8.43 -17.76
N TYR A 385 0.32 8.87 -16.50
CA TYR A 385 -0.90 8.73 -15.71
C TYR A 385 -2.06 9.59 -16.23
N ALA A 386 -1.77 10.78 -16.77
CA ALA A 386 -2.78 11.62 -17.42
C ALA A 386 -3.38 10.93 -18.66
N GLU A 387 -2.55 10.30 -19.50
CA GLU A 387 -3.02 9.53 -20.66
C GLU A 387 -3.84 8.30 -20.23
N ILE A 388 -3.44 7.61 -19.16
CA ILE A 388 -4.18 6.45 -18.61
C ILE A 388 -5.57 6.87 -18.12
N ARG A 389 -5.68 8.04 -17.48
CA ARG A 389 -6.96 8.64 -17.05
C ARG A 389 -7.80 9.19 -18.22
N GLY A 390 -7.34 9.06 -19.47
CA GLY A 390 -8.08 9.46 -20.67
C GLY A 390 -7.98 10.95 -21.01
N ILE A 391 -7.04 11.69 -20.42
CA ILE A 391 -6.83 13.11 -20.73
C ILE A 391 -6.23 13.22 -22.14
N ARG A 392 -6.77 14.14 -22.94
CA ARG A 392 -6.35 14.31 -24.33
C ARG A 392 -4.88 14.78 -24.42
N ARG A 393 -4.11 14.18 -25.33
CA ARG A 393 -2.65 14.42 -25.48
C ARG A 393 -2.26 15.87 -25.72
N ASP A 394 -3.13 16.66 -26.35
CA ASP A 394 -2.94 18.11 -26.55
C ASP A 394 -2.92 18.88 -25.23
N GLN A 395 -3.67 18.43 -24.23
CA GLN A 395 -3.77 19.07 -22.92
C GLN A 395 -2.74 18.55 -21.92
N VAL A 396 -2.22 17.33 -22.12
CA VAL A 396 -1.27 16.69 -21.18
C VAL A 396 -0.07 17.58 -20.89
N LYS A 397 0.54 18.23 -21.91
CA LYS A 397 1.70 19.10 -21.69
C LYS A 397 1.39 20.29 -20.79
N LEU A 398 0.25 20.95 -21.03
CA LEU A 398 -0.19 22.10 -20.23
C LEU A 398 -0.54 21.67 -18.80
N LEU A 399 -1.15 20.49 -18.65
CA LEU A 399 -1.46 19.91 -17.35
C LEU A 399 -0.20 19.60 -16.54
N VAL A 400 0.81 19.00 -17.18
CA VAL A 400 2.11 18.73 -16.55
C VAL A 400 2.73 20.04 -16.05
N ASP A 401 2.77 21.07 -16.88
CA ASP A 401 3.35 22.36 -16.49
C ASP A 401 2.56 23.04 -15.36
N MET A 402 1.23 22.89 -15.35
CA MET A 402 0.35 23.40 -14.28
C MET A 402 0.68 22.74 -12.93
N TYR A 403 0.72 21.40 -12.86
CA TYR A 403 1.01 20.70 -11.61
C TYR A 403 2.44 20.88 -11.14
N VAL A 404 3.41 20.89 -12.08
CA VAL A 404 4.82 21.08 -11.77
C VAL A 404 5.08 22.47 -11.18
N LYS A 405 4.46 23.51 -11.75
CA LYS A 405 4.52 24.88 -11.21
C LYS A 405 3.73 25.02 -9.91
N GLY A 406 2.53 24.45 -9.88
CA GLY A 406 1.64 24.49 -8.71
C GLY A 406 2.27 23.85 -7.47
N LEU A 407 3.18 22.88 -7.64
CA LEU A 407 3.87 22.23 -6.53
C LEU A 407 5.35 22.65 -6.32
N GLU A 408 5.82 23.68 -7.03
CA GLU A 408 7.21 24.15 -7.00
C GLU A 408 8.24 23.01 -7.23
N ILE A 409 7.98 22.14 -8.21
CA ILE A 409 8.88 21.02 -8.58
C ILE A 409 9.51 21.19 -9.97
N GLU A 410 9.49 22.40 -10.54
CA GLU A 410 9.99 22.71 -11.89
C GLU A 410 11.45 22.33 -12.09
N GLU A 411 12.31 22.57 -11.10
CA GLU A 411 13.73 22.19 -11.14
C GLU A 411 13.98 20.68 -11.20
N HIS A 412 12.97 19.87 -10.87
CA HIS A 412 13.05 18.40 -10.80
C HIS A 412 12.26 17.73 -11.92
N LYS A 413 11.66 18.51 -12.83
CA LYS A 413 10.78 18.02 -13.91
C LYS A 413 11.42 16.93 -14.78
N ASP A 414 12.67 17.14 -15.18
CA ASP A 414 13.42 16.23 -16.07
C ASP A 414 14.32 15.25 -15.30
N LYS A 415 14.29 15.28 -13.96
CA LYS A 415 15.03 14.32 -13.14
C LYS A 415 14.25 13.00 -13.07
N LYS A 416 14.99 11.89 -13.03
CA LYS A 416 14.42 10.56 -12.81
C LYS A 416 13.90 10.45 -11.38
N SER A 417 12.81 9.72 -11.19
CA SER A 417 12.23 9.54 -9.86
C SER A 417 13.23 8.94 -8.86
N LYS A 418 14.16 8.07 -9.27
CA LYS A 418 15.21 7.53 -8.38
C LYS A 418 16.05 8.62 -7.71
N ASP A 419 16.41 9.65 -8.48
CA ASP A 419 17.33 10.73 -8.08
C ASP A 419 16.60 11.89 -7.35
N CYS A 420 15.28 11.81 -7.23
CA CYS A 420 14.47 12.80 -6.52
C CYS A 420 14.51 12.58 -4.99
N SER A 421 14.44 13.68 -4.24
CA SER A 421 14.30 13.65 -2.78
C SER A 421 12.96 13.01 -2.37
N GLY A 422 12.87 12.47 -1.15
CA GLY A 422 11.63 11.88 -0.61
C GLY A 422 10.45 12.88 -0.66
N GLY A 423 10.69 14.14 -0.30
CA GLY A 423 9.65 15.18 -0.38
C GLY A 423 9.16 15.44 -1.82
N THR A 424 10.04 15.39 -2.81
CA THR A 424 9.66 15.55 -4.23
C THR A 424 8.87 14.34 -4.73
N LYS A 425 9.28 13.12 -4.33
CA LYS A 425 8.55 11.89 -4.64
C LYS A 425 7.14 11.92 -4.05
N ARG A 426 7.00 12.39 -2.82
CA ARG A 426 5.71 12.55 -2.15
C ARG A 426 4.81 13.58 -2.83
N LYS A 427 5.36 14.73 -3.23
CA LYS A 427 4.65 15.73 -4.06
C LYS A 427 4.19 15.11 -5.38
N LEU A 428 5.02 14.32 -6.03
CA LEU A 428 4.64 13.60 -7.25
C LEU A 428 3.50 12.61 -6.99
N SER A 429 3.57 11.79 -5.93
CA SER A 429 2.48 10.88 -5.53
C SER A 429 1.16 11.61 -5.30
N TYR A 430 1.20 12.80 -4.69
CA TYR A 430 0.03 13.67 -4.56
C TYR A 430 -0.47 14.20 -5.92
N ILE A 431 0.41 14.60 -6.84
CA ILE A 431 -0.03 14.97 -8.21
C ILE A 431 -0.78 13.81 -8.85
N LEU A 432 -0.22 12.61 -8.80
CA LEU A 432 -0.81 11.43 -9.42
C LEU A 432 -2.20 11.10 -8.86
N SER A 433 -2.45 11.37 -7.56
CA SER A 433 -3.77 11.18 -6.98
C SER A 433 -4.80 12.23 -7.42
N MET A 434 -4.35 13.41 -7.84
CA MET A 434 -5.21 14.52 -8.28
C MET A 434 -5.50 14.51 -9.79
N LEU A 435 -4.82 13.66 -10.56
CA LEU A 435 -5.02 13.54 -12.01
C LEU A 435 -6.42 13.01 -12.35
N GLY A 436 -7.02 13.57 -13.39
CA GLY A 436 -8.37 13.19 -13.84
C GLY A 436 -9.52 13.87 -13.07
N GLN A 437 -9.21 14.84 -12.21
CA GLN A 437 -10.20 15.59 -11.40
C GLN A 437 -11.15 14.65 -10.61
N PRO A 438 -10.60 13.80 -9.71
CA PRO A 438 -11.41 12.89 -8.92
C PRO A 438 -12.36 13.64 -7.99
N ARG A 439 -13.53 13.04 -7.72
CA ARG A 439 -14.51 13.56 -6.76
C ARG A 439 -14.13 13.24 -5.32
N VAL A 440 -13.50 12.08 -5.11
CA VAL A 440 -13.04 11.61 -3.80
C VAL A 440 -11.55 11.31 -3.85
N VAL A 441 -10.79 11.90 -2.94
CA VAL A 441 -9.33 11.66 -2.85
C VAL A 441 -8.99 11.05 -1.50
N LEU A 442 -8.31 9.90 -1.54
CA LEU A 442 -7.81 9.21 -0.37
C LEU A 442 -6.32 9.53 -0.22
N LEU A 443 -5.92 10.11 0.91
CA LEU A 443 -4.55 10.53 1.19
C LEU A 443 -4.02 9.75 2.38
N ASP A 444 -3.08 8.82 2.14
CA ASP A 444 -2.46 8.02 3.17
C ASP A 444 -1.13 8.62 3.64
N GLU A 445 -1.17 9.30 4.79
CA GLU A 445 -0.04 9.99 5.40
C GLU A 445 0.79 10.85 4.42
N PRO A 446 0.17 11.83 3.74
CA PRO A 446 0.77 12.52 2.60
C PRO A 446 1.94 13.44 2.98
N SER A 447 2.09 13.86 4.24
CA SER A 447 3.19 14.72 4.67
C SER A 447 4.33 14.01 5.40
N THR A 448 4.23 12.70 5.61
CA THR A 448 5.24 11.94 6.35
C THR A 448 6.58 11.94 5.61
N GLY A 449 7.64 12.34 6.32
CA GLY A 449 9.02 12.39 5.81
C GLY A 449 9.36 13.63 4.98
N MET A 450 8.49 14.64 4.93
CA MET A 450 8.75 15.91 4.25
C MET A 450 9.38 16.94 5.19
N ASP A 451 10.15 17.88 4.64
CA ASP A 451 10.64 19.03 5.39
C ASP A 451 9.48 19.98 5.77
N PRO A 452 9.58 20.75 6.87
CA PRO A 452 8.48 21.61 7.35
C PRO A 452 7.97 22.62 6.32
N LYS A 453 8.85 23.14 5.46
CA LYS A 453 8.47 24.12 4.42
C LYS A 453 7.65 23.43 3.33
N SER A 454 8.14 22.31 2.80
CA SER A 454 7.43 21.54 1.78
C SER A 454 6.12 20.95 2.30
N LYS A 455 6.05 20.55 3.57
CA LYS A 455 4.82 20.10 4.25
C LYS A 455 3.73 21.18 4.22
N ARG A 456 4.04 22.38 4.70
CA ARG A 456 3.09 23.52 4.68
C ARG A 456 2.63 23.88 3.28
N PHE A 457 3.56 23.82 2.33
CA PHE A 457 3.26 24.11 0.94
C PHE A 457 2.34 23.05 0.30
N LEU A 458 2.56 21.76 0.60
CA LEU A 458 1.64 20.69 0.22
C LEU A 458 0.26 20.88 0.85
N TRP A 459 0.19 21.27 2.12
CA TRP A 459 -1.08 21.56 2.80
C TRP A 459 -1.87 22.68 2.14
N ASN A 460 -1.20 23.78 1.77
CA ASN A 460 -1.84 24.86 1.01
C ASN A 460 -2.35 24.38 -0.37
N SER A 461 -1.60 23.48 -1.01
CA SER A 461 -2.00 22.87 -2.29
C SER A 461 -3.22 21.96 -2.14
N ILE A 462 -3.28 21.18 -1.05
CA ILE A 462 -4.45 20.39 -0.66
C ILE A 462 -5.64 21.31 -0.45
N LEU A 463 -5.54 22.29 0.45
CA LEU A 463 -6.64 23.21 0.77
C LEU A 463 -7.18 23.94 -0.47
N SER A 464 -6.32 24.41 -1.37
CA SER A 464 -6.74 25.06 -2.61
C SER A 464 -7.41 24.08 -3.60
N SER A 465 -6.99 22.81 -3.61
CA SER A 465 -7.54 21.80 -4.53
C SER A 465 -8.91 21.25 -4.12
N PHE A 466 -9.30 21.40 -2.85
CA PHE A 466 -10.56 20.87 -2.29
C PHE A 466 -11.68 21.90 -2.19
N GLN A 467 -11.47 23.13 -2.65
CA GLN A 467 -12.53 24.16 -2.73
C GLN A 467 -13.55 23.90 -3.86
N ASP A 468 -13.19 23.08 -4.86
CA ASP A 468 -13.97 22.83 -6.08
C ASP A 468 -14.87 21.57 -6.01
N GLU A 469 -15.71 21.44 -4.98
CA GLU A 469 -16.63 20.29 -4.81
C GLU A 469 -15.95 18.91 -4.69
N ARG A 470 -14.69 18.85 -4.23
CA ARG A 470 -14.00 17.57 -3.98
C ARG A 470 -14.02 17.23 -2.50
N SER A 471 -14.21 15.94 -2.19
CA SER A 471 -14.07 15.45 -0.82
C SER A 471 -12.79 14.64 -0.66
N ALA A 472 -12.20 14.67 0.54
CA ALA A 472 -11.00 13.92 0.84
C ALA A 472 -11.11 13.15 2.14
N ILE A 473 -10.43 12.00 2.19
CA ILE A 473 -10.16 11.28 3.43
C ILE A 473 -8.66 11.28 3.62
N LEU A 474 -8.23 11.80 4.76
CA LEU A 474 -6.83 11.93 5.13
C LEU A 474 -6.54 11.04 6.33
N THR A 475 -5.68 10.05 6.19
CA THR A 475 -5.10 9.37 7.36
C THR A 475 -3.82 10.09 7.76
N THR A 476 -3.70 10.37 9.06
CA THR A 476 -2.49 10.96 9.61
C THR A 476 -2.30 10.51 11.05
N HIS A 477 -1.05 10.60 11.51
CA HIS A 477 -0.69 10.51 12.93
C HIS A 477 -0.27 11.88 13.49
N SER A 478 -0.25 12.93 12.66
CA SER A 478 0.14 14.29 13.04
C SER A 478 -1.11 15.12 13.35
N MET A 479 -1.28 15.56 14.61
CA MET A 479 -2.44 16.41 14.93
C MET A 479 -2.34 17.77 14.27
N GLU A 480 -1.14 18.32 14.08
CA GLU A 480 -0.95 19.57 13.34
C GLU A 480 -1.49 19.48 11.90
N GLU A 481 -1.30 18.33 11.25
CA GLU A 481 -1.83 18.09 9.91
C GLU A 481 -3.35 18.03 9.90
N ALA A 482 -3.92 17.30 10.86
CA ALA A 482 -5.36 17.17 10.98
C ALA A 482 -6.02 18.52 11.33
N ASP A 483 -5.41 19.31 12.21
CA ASP A 483 -5.89 20.65 12.61
C ASP A 483 -5.83 21.66 11.46
N ALA A 484 -4.82 21.55 10.58
CA ALA A 484 -4.66 22.44 9.44
C ALA A 484 -5.55 22.08 8.23
N LEU A 485 -5.82 20.78 8.00
CA LEU A 485 -6.46 20.30 6.78
C LEU A 485 -7.90 19.82 6.95
N CYS A 486 -8.23 19.21 8.09
CA CYS A 486 -9.49 18.49 8.25
C CYS A 486 -10.58 19.39 8.83
N SER A 487 -11.82 19.24 8.35
CA SER A 487 -12.96 19.92 8.96
C SER A 487 -13.62 19.08 10.07
N SER A 488 -13.53 17.75 9.94
CA SER A 488 -13.99 16.78 10.93
C SER A 488 -12.96 15.67 11.05
N ILE A 489 -12.83 15.11 12.24
CA ILE A 489 -11.87 14.06 12.55
C ILE A 489 -12.60 12.89 13.20
N GLY A 490 -12.22 11.67 12.84
CA GLY A 490 -12.52 10.46 13.59
C GLY A 490 -11.23 9.92 14.23
N ILE A 491 -11.27 9.64 15.54
CA ILE A 491 -10.14 9.03 16.25
C ILE A 491 -10.37 7.52 16.35
N LEU A 492 -9.45 6.76 15.75
CA LEU A 492 -9.46 5.31 15.69
C LEU A 492 -8.46 4.75 16.72
N VAL A 493 -8.91 3.77 17.51
CA VAL A 493 -8.10 3.09 18.54
C VAL A 493 -8.41 1.60 18.47
N ARG A 494 -7.38 0.76 18.28
CA ARG A 494 -7.50 -0.71 18.22
C ARG A 494 -8.60 -1.22 17.26
N GLY A 495 -8.73 -0.55 16.11
CA GLY A 495 -9.68 -0.89 15.07
C GLY A 495 -11.09 -0.33 15.27
N SER A 496 -11.41 0.26 16.42
CA SER A 496 -12.72 0.85 16.72
C SER A 496 -12.68 2.37 16.67
N MET A 497 -13.77 2.98 16.23
CA MET A 497 -13.93 4.43 16.28
C MET A 497 -14.31 4.86 17.70
N ARG A 498 -13.47 5.68 18.34
CA ARG A 498 -13.69 6.13 19.73
C ARG A 498 -14.45 7.44 19.79
N CYS A 499 -14.14 8.36 18.89
CA CYS A 499 -14.87 9.62 18.77
C CYS A 499 -14.85 10.11 17.32
N ILE A 500 -15.87 10.90 16.97
CA ILE A 500 -16.02 11.49 15.64
C ILE A 500 -16.67 12.85 15.77
N GLY A 501 -16.18 13.83 15.00
CA GLY A 501 -16.84 15.13 14.89
C GLY A 501 -15.89 16.26 14.50
N PRO A 502 -16.42 17.49 14.44
CA PRO A 502 -15.62 18.69 14.19
C PRO A 502 -14.51 18.86 15.23
N ILE A 503 -13.38 19.41 14.82
CA ILE A 503 -12.20 19.56 15.69
C ILE A 503 -12.54 20.34 16.97
N GLN A 504 -13.29 21.43 16.84
CA GLN A 504 -13.68 22.24 17.99
C GLN A 504 -14.58 21.48 18.98
N HIS A 505 -15.46 20.62 18.46
CA HIS A 505 -16.32 19.77 19.30
C HIS A 505 -15.49 18.78 20.11
N LEU A 506 -14.53 18.10 19.47
CA LEU A 506 -13.64 17.16 20.15
C LEU A 506 -12.75 17.86 21.19
N LYS A 507 -12.21 19.04 20.87
CA LYS A 507 -11.45 19.87 21.83
C LYS A 507 -12.30 20.30 23.03
N ASN A 508 -13.59 20.59 22.84
CA ASN A 508 -14.48 20.99 23.92
C ASN A 508 -14.98 19.80 24.75
N LYS A 509 -15.20 18.62 24.14
CA LYS A 509 -15.75 17.43 24.80
C LYS A 509 -14.69 16.66 25.58
N TYR A 510 -13.50 16.50 25.00
CA TYR A 510 -12.41 15.72 25.60
C TYR A 510 -11.27 16.59 26.13
N GLY A 511 -11.25 17.89 25.80
CA GLY A 511 -10.29 18.81 26.39
C GLY A 511 -10.54 18.95 27.89
N ARG A 512 -9.49 18.77 28.69
CA ARG A 512 -9.56 18.89 30.16
C ARG A 512 -9.60 20.36 30.65
N GLY A 513 -9.95 21.30 29.77
CA GLY A 513 -9.99 22.73 30.04
C GLY A 513 -8.82 23.50 29.43
N TYR A 514 -8.35 24.54 30.11
CA TYR A 514 -7.35 25.48 29.61
C TYR A 514 -6.02 25.30 30.33
N THR A 515 -4.93 25.54 29.63
CA THR A 515 -3.60 25.66 30.22
C THR A 515 -3.32 27.14 30.44
N LEU A 516 -3.11 27.52 31.71
CA LEU A 516 -2.71 28.86 32.10
C LEU A 516 -1.22 28.86 32.43
N GLU A 517 -0.43 29.49 31.59
CA GLU A 517 0.98 29.77 31.85
C GLU A 517 1.11 31.16 32.45
N VAL A 518 1.75 31.26 33.61
CA VAL A 518 1.99 32.51 34.32
C VAL A 518 3.49 32.67 34.54
N LYS A 519 4.03 33.78 34.06
CA LYS A 519 5.42 34.18 34.33
C LYS A 519 5.43 35.19 35.47
N VAL A 520 6.00 34.78 36.59
CA VAL A 520 6.16 35.61 37.79
C VAL A 520 7.30 36.59 37.56
N LYS A 521 7.15 37.81 38.04
CA LYS A 521 8.17 38.84 37.89
C LYS A 521 9.37 38.53 38.80
N PRO A 522 10.62 38.44 38.28
CA PRO A 522 11.78 38.28 39.13
C PRO A 522 11.93 39.48 40.05
N ASN A 523 12.10 39.21 41.34
CA ASN A 523 12.49 40.24 42.29
C ASN A 523 13.99 40.54 42.14
N ARG A 524 14.39 41.19 41.03
CA ARG A 524 15.69 41.88 40.96
C ARG A 524 15.54 43.21 41.66
N ALA A 525 15.62 43.21 42.99
CA ALA A 525 16.06 44.41 43.68
C ALA A 525 17.44 44.78 43.09
N PRO A 526 17.68 46.02 42.63
CA PRO A 526 19.00 46.42 42.22
C PRO A 526 19.90 46.29 43.44
N VAL A 527 20.86 45.37 43.40
CA VAL A 527 21.96 45.35 44.36
C VAL A 527 22.76 46.61 44.10
N SER A 528 22.42 47.70 44.80
CA SER A 528 23.33 48.81 44.98
C SER A 528 24.55 48.24 45.70
N ILE A 529 25.63 48.05 44.96
CA ILE A 529 26.95 47.71 45.50
C ILE A 529 27.40 48.92 46.34
N SER A 530 27.06 48.90 47.63
CA SER A 530 27.76 49.68 48.63
C SER A 530 28.75 48.75 49.31
N ASN A 531 30.02 49.01 49.07
CA ASN A 531 31.18 48.34 49.65
C ASN A 531 31.01 48.09 51.16
N ALA A 532 30.94 46.83 51.57
CA ALA A 532 31.34 46.41 52.91
C ALA A 532 31.70 44.92 52.90
N SER A 533 32.96 44.66 53.21
CA SER A 533 33.58 43.36 53.42
C SER A 533 32.93 42.58 54.56
N SER A 534 32.30 41.44 54.27
CA SER A 534 32.31 40.20 55.08
C SER A 534 31.48 39.10 54.40
N PRO A 535 31.90 37.82 54.42
CA PRO A 535 31.16 36.72 53.83
C PRO A 535 30.24 36.07 54.88
N SER A 536 28.93 36.26 54.72
CA SER A 536 27.92 35.41 55.38
C SER A 536 26.87 34.97 54.36
N HIS A 537 26.96 33.68 54.03
CA HIS A 537 26.05 32.93 53.20
C HIS A 537 24.62 32.84 53.81
N VAL A 538 23.64 32.66 52.92
CA VAL A 538 22.27 32.12 53.15
C VAL A 538 21.18 33.08 53.67
N ILE A 539 20.70 34.05 52.86
CA ILE A 539 19.33 34.63 53.02
C ILE A 539 18.58 34.85 51.67
N SER A 540 19.20 34.60 50.52
CA SER A 540 18.63 34.99 49.21
C SER A 540 17.49 34.10 48.67
N ALA A 541 17.24 32.92 49.25
CA ALA A 541 16.31 31.92 48.68
C ALA A 541 14.86 32.02 49.22
N GLU A 542 14.62 32.67 50.37
CA GLU A 542 13.29 32.63 51.01
C GLU A 542 12.27 33.63 50.41
N LYS A 543 12.73 34.75 49.82
CA LYS A 543 11.83 35.79 49.27
C LYS A 543 11.28 35.46 47.87
N GLY A 544 11.99 34.67 47.06
CA GLY A 544 11.48 34.22 45.76
C GLY A 544 10.26 33.29 45.92
N ASN A 545 10.28 32.45 46.96
CA ASN A 545 9.19 31.54 47.28
C ASN A 545 7.92 32.22 47.83
N SER A 546 8.01 33.45 48.37
CA SER A 546 6.81 34.13 48.92
C SER A 546 5.90 34.69 47.83
N ILE A 547 6.47 35.22 46.73
CA ILE A 547 5.70 35.77 45.61
C ILE A 547 5.03 34.63 44.84
N ILE A 548 5.76 33.54 44.61
CA ILE A 548 5.21 32.33 43.97
C ILE A 548 4.01 31.80 44.77
N LYS A 549 4.09 31.75 46.10
CA LYS A 549 2.97 31.35 46.96
C LYS A 549 1.78 32.33 46.90
N GLN A 550 2.03 33.64 46.80
CA GLN A 550 0.95 34.63 46.64
C GLN A 550 0.26 34.51 45.28
N VAL A 551 1.01 34.27 44.21
CA VAL A 551 0.45 34.01 42.87
C VAL A 551 -0.35 32.71 42.89
N GLN A 552 0.19 31.63 43.47
CA GLN A 552 -0.53 30.37 43.66
C GLN A 552 -1.85 30.56 44.40
N GLN A 553 -1.86 31.33 45.49
CA GLN A 553 -3.07 31.60 46.26
C GLN A 553 -4.12 32.37 45.44
N LYS A 554 -3.71 33.44 44.74
CA LYS A 554 -4.62 34.21 43.86
C LYS A 554 -5.16 33.39 42.69
N VAL A 555 -4.34 32.50 42.12
CA VAL A 555 -4.77 31.61 41.03
C VAL A 555 -5.80 30.59 41.54
N ILE A 556 -5.59 30.00 42.72
CA ILE A 556 -6.54 29.05 43.33
C ILE A 556 -7.83 29.77 43.79
N GLU A 557 -7.74 31.01 44.27
CA GLU A 557 -8.92 31.83 44.58
C GLU A 557 -9.75 32.17 43.32
N THR A 558 -9.07 32.35 42.19
CA THR A 558 -9.72 32.63 40.90
C THR A 558 -10.26 31.35 40.25
N PHE A 559 -9.55 30.23 40.40
CA PHE A 559 -9.83 28.92 39.81
C PHE A 559 -9.75 27.83 40.88
N PRO A 560 -10.87 27.50 41.54
CA PRO A 560 -10.88 26.58 42.68
C PRO A 560 -10.36 25.17 42.36
N ASN A 561 -10.56 24.70 41.14
CA ASN A 561 -10.15 23.36 40.69
C ASN A 561 -8.91 23.38 39.80
N ALA A 562 -8.19 24.51 39.69
CA ALA A 562 -6.95 24.56 38.93
C ALA A 562 -5.85 23.72 39.61
N THR A 563 -5.23 22.82 38.84
CA THR A 563 -4.11 21.99 39.31
C THR A 563 -2.80 22.54 38.76
N LEU A 564 -1.78 22.66 39.61
CA LEU A 564 -0.43 23.03 39.17
C LEU A 564 0.20 21.79 38.52
N ASP A 565 0.53 21.88 37.22
CA ASP A 565 1.10 20.78 36.46
C ASP A 565 2.64 20.81 36.54
N GLU A 566 3.23 21.96 36.20
CA GLU A 566 4.68 22.15 36.15
C GLU A 566 5.10 23.51 36.72
N GLN A 567 6.24 23.54 37.40
CA GLN A 567 6.87 24.76 37.92
C GLN A 567 8.35 24.79 37.49
N PHE A 568 8.70 25.77 36.65
CA PHE A 568 10.07 26.01 36.19
C PHE A 568 10.52 27.42 36.54
N GLU A 569 11.29 27.56 37.62
CA GLU A 569 11.80 28.82 38.16
C GLU A 569 10.73 29.91 38.30
N GLU A 570 10.59 30.77 37.28
CA GLU A 570 9.68 31.92 37.21
C GLU A 570 8.40 31.63 36.41
N ARG A 571 8.24 30.43 35.82
CA ARG A 571 7.05 30.03 35.07
C ARG A 571 6.27 28.97 35.82
N LEU A 572 4.96 29.21 35.94
CA LEU A 572 3.98 28.32 36.56
C LEU A 572 2.97 27.92 35.49
N ILE A 573 2.77 26.61 35.31
CA ILE A 573 1.81 26.07 34.36
C ILE A 573 0.66 25.40 35.13
N TYR A 574 -0.54 25.94 34.97
CA TYR A 574 -1.76 25.43 35.60
C TYR A 574 -2.69 24.79 34.57
N LYS A 575 -3.30 23.67 34.95
CA LYS A 575 -4.44 23.07 34.25
C LYS A 575 -5.73 23.52 34.91
N VAL A 576 -6.49 24.36 34.20
CA VAL A 576 -7.75 24.93 34.65
C VAL A 576 -8.91 24.14 34.01
N PRO A 577 -9.75 23.45 34.80
CA PRO A 577 -10.90 22.72 34.25
C PRO A 577 -11.88 23.63 33.52
N GLN A 578 -12.52 23.12 32.47
CA GLN A 578 -13.50 23.90 31.69
C GLN A 578 -14.72 24.32 32.51
N THR A 579 -15.07 23.56 33.55
CA THR A 579 -16.16 23.88 34.49
C THR A 579 -15.95 25.18 35.24
N ASP A 580 -14.69 25.56 35.48
CA ASP A 580 -14.34 26.78 36.22
C ASP A 580 -14.34 28.01 35.29
N VAL A 581 -14.45 27.79 33.98
CA VAL A 581 -14.38 28.83 32.95
C VAL A 581 -15.77 29.15 32.42
N MET A 582 -16.44 30.14 33.04
CA MET A 582 -17.75 30.61 32.58
C MET A 582 -17.69 31.51 31.35
N SER A 583 -16.69 32.39 31.26
CA SER A 583 -16.45 33.26 30.10
C SER A 583 -14.98 33.66 30.00
N LEU A 584 -14.41 33.53 28.79
CA LEU A 584 -13.03 33.94 28.51
C LEU A 584 -12.80 35.42 28.80
N ALA A 585 -13.77 36.29 28.48
CA ALA A 585 -13.64 37.73 28.68
C ALA A 585 -13.45 38.08 30.17
N LEU A 586 -14.20 37.41 31.05
CA LEU A 586 -14.12 37.62 32.50
C LEU A 586 -12.80 37.10 33.06
N ILE A 587 -12.29 35.99 32.54
CA ILE A 587 -10.96 35.46 32.91
C ILE A 587 -9.85 36.42 32.52
N PHE A 588 -9.85 36.93 31.29
CA PHE A 588 -8.86 37.91 30.86
C PHE A 588 -8.93 39.19 31.71
N GLU A 589 -10.12 39.65 32.09
CA GLU A 589 -10.27 40.78 33.02
C GLU A 589 -9.65 40.50 34.40
N MET A 590 -9.88 39.30 34.96
CA MET A 590 -9.32 38.90 36.26
C MET A 590 -7.79 38.73 36.19
N LEU A 591 -7.27 38.10 35.14
CA LEU A 591 -5.83 37.95 34.93
C LEU A 591 -5.13 39.30 34.73
N GLU A 592 -5.77 40.25 34.04
CA GLU A 592 -5.24 41.60 33.87
C GLU A 592 -5.22 42.37 35.19
N LYS A 593 -6.21 42.17 36.07
CA LYS A 593 -6.17 42.70 37.45
C LYS A 593 -4.97 42.15 38.22
N ILE A 594 -4.73 40.84 38.15
CA ILE A 594 -3.58 40.19 38.82
C ILE A 594 -2.24 40.72 38.26
N LYS A 595 -2.18 41.00 36.96
CA LYS A 595 -1.02 41.65 36.33
C LYS A 595 -0.84 43.10 36.80
N SER A 596 -1.93 43.86 36.94
CA SER A 596 -1.90 45.24 37.45
C SER A 596 -1.44 45.34 38.91
N ASP A 597 -1.69 44.30 39.71
CA ASP A 597 -1.17 44.16 41.07
C ASP A 597 0.35 43.93 41.13
N GLY A 598 1.03 43.80 39.97
CA GLY A 598 2.48 43.70 39.86
C GLY A 598 3.07 42.33 40.19
N LEU A 599 2.23 41.30 40.37
CA LEU A 599 2.62 39.95 40.76
C LEU A 599 3.02 39.07 39.55
N VAL A 600 2.47 39.37 38.38
CA VAL A 600 2.65 38.62 37.13
C VAL A 600 3.23 39.55 36.07
N ASP A 601 4.24 39.08 35.34
CA ASP A 601 4.87 39.81 34.24
C ASP A 601 4.11 39.54 32.93
N GLU A 602 3.91 38.26 32.63
CA GLU A 602 3.25 37.76 31.42
C GLU A 602 2.33 36.58 31.79
N TYR A 603 1.21 36.46 31.09
CA TYR A 603 0.35 35.28 31.17
C TYR A 603 -0.06 34.83 29.77
N ALA A 604 -0.27 33.54 29.59
CA ALA A 604 -0.82 32.95 28.38
C ALA A 604 -1.88 31.93 28.78
N LEU A 605 -3.10 32.08 28.25
CA LEU A 605 -4.17 31.11 28.40
C LEU A 605 -4.36 30.42 27.06
N SER A 606 -4.08 29.12 26.99
CA SER A 606 -4.25 28.29 25.80
C SER A 606 -5.30 27.22 26.06
N GLN A 607 -6.08 26.87 25.03
CA GLN A 607 -6.98 25.72 25.11
C GLN A 607 -6.15 24.43 25.00
N THR A 608 -6.64 23.35 25.62
CA THR A 608 -6.11 21.99 25.39
C THR A 608 -5.99 21.73 23.89
N THR A 609 -4.81 21.28 23.47
CA THR A 609 -4.55 20.98 22.05
C THR A 609 -5.20 19.65 21.68
N LEU A 610 -5.47 19.44 20.40
CA LEU A 610 -5.93 18.14 19.88
C LEU A 610 -4.91 17.03 20.20
N GLU A 611 -3.63 17.40 20.29
CA GLU A 611 -2.55 16.51 20.69
C GLU A 611 -2.73 15.94 22.09
N GLN A 612 -3.10 16.76 23.07
CA GLN A 612 -3.32 16.29 24.43
C GLN A 612 -4.51 15.33 24.52
N VAL A 613 -5.58 15.60 23.77
CA VAL A 613 -6.74 14.69 23.65
C VAL A 613 -6.30 13.36 23.05
N PHE A 614 -5.52 13.39 21.97
CA PHE A 614 -5.03 12.19 21.32
C PHE A 614 -4.08 11.37 22.21
N LEU A 615 -3.16 12.02 22.93
CA LEU A 615 -2.22 11.34 23.84
C LEU A 615 -2.97 10.58 24.95
N GLN A 616 -4.13 11.09 25.39
CA GLN A 616 -4.97 10.36 26.32
C GLN A 616 -5.52 9.05 25.72
N PHE A 617 -6.02 9.10 24.48
CA PHE A 617 -6.50 7.90 23.79
C PHE A 617 -5.36 6.92 23.44
N ALA A 618 -4.18 7.43 23.11
CA ALA A 618 -2.99 6.60 22.85
C ALA A 618 -2.52 5.87 24.12
N ARG A 619 -2.50 6.55 25.28
CA ARG A 619 -2.19 5.91 26.58
C ARG A 619 -3.19 4.83 26.95
N GLN A 620 -4.48 5.05 26.69
CA GLN A 620 -5.50 4.01 26.89
C GLN A 620 -5.22 2.77 26.03
N GLN A 621 -4.74 2.95 24.80
CA GLN A 621 -4.34 1.83 23.96
C GLN A 621 -3.15 1.05 24.55
N GLU A 622 -2.10 1.74 24.98
CA GLU A 622 -0.92 1.11 25.61
C GLU A 622 -1.33 0.34 26.88
N GLU A 623 -2.14 0.93 27.75
CA GLU A 623 -2.62 0.29 28.97
C GLU A 623 -3.50 -0.95 28.70
N GLU A 624 -4.28 -0.93 27.62
CA GLU A 624 -5.06 -2.10 27.22
C GLU A 624 -4.17 -3.15 26.53
N ASP A 625 -3.14 -2.75 25.76
CA ASP A 625 -2.19 -3.66 25.10
C ASP A 625 -1.37 -4.43 26.15
N ASP A 626 -0.89 -3.72 27.18
CA ASP A 626 -0.19 -4.30 28.33
C ASP A 626 -1.06 -5.27 29.14
N LYS A 627 -2.39 -5.03 29.21
CA LYS A 627 -3.33 -5.94 29.89
C LYS A 627 -3.55 -7.23 29.10
N GLU A 628 -3.61 -7.16 27.77
CA GLU A 628 -3.72 -8.34 26.91
C GLU A 628 -2.44 -9.17 26.96
N GLU A 629 -1.25 -8.56 26.84
CA GLU A 629 0.03 -9.29 26.95
C GLU A 629 0.21 -9.95 28.33
N ASN A 630 -0.15 -9.26 29.42
CA ASN A 630 -0.07 -9.84 30.77
C ASN A 630 -1.15 -10.90 31.04
N GLY A 631 -2.34 -10.77 30.45
CA GLY A 631 -3.42 -11.76 30.54
C GLY A 631 -3.04 -13.09 29.91
N ASP A 632 -2.37 -13.03 28.74
CA ASP A 632 -1.86 -14.22 28.06
C ASP A 632 -0.76 -14.93 28.87
N ILE A 633 0.09 -14.17 29.59
CA ILE A 633 1.13 -14.75 30.47
C ILE A 633 0.50 -15.49 31.67
N VAL A 634 -0.58 -14.99 32.27
CA VAL A 634 -1.26 -15.66 33.39
C VAL A 634 -2.01 -16.91 32.93
N SER A 635 -2.58 -16.90 31.72
CA SER A 635 -3.23 -18.08 31.11
C SER A 635 -2.24 -19.21 30.73
N HIS A 636 -0.95 -18.88 30.57
CA HIS A 636 0.11 -19.85 30.29
C HIS A 636 0.77 -20.46 31.53
N ILE A 637 0.49 -19.92 32.73
CA ILE A 637 1.01 -20.43 34.01
C ILE A 637 -0.06 -21.24 34.78
N SER A 638 -1.32 -21.23 34.32
CA SER A 638 -2.44 -21.96 34.95
C SER A 638 -2.69 -23.35 34.37
#